data_AF-A0A8T1WA67-F1
#
_entry.id   AF-A0A8T1WA67-F1
#
_cell.length_a   1.000
_cell.length_b   1.000
_cell.length_c   1.000
_cell.angle_alpha   90.00
_cell.angle_beta   90.00
_cell.angle_gamma   90.00
#
_symmetry.space_group_name_H-M   'P 1'
#
loop_
_entity.id
_entity.type
_entity.pdbx_description
1 polymer ?
#
loop_
_entity_poly.entity_id
_entity_poly.type
_entity_poly.pdbx_seq_one_letter_code
_entity_poly.pdbx_strand_id
1 'polypeptide(L)'
;MAGRKLVDIGANLTSGQFRRDLPQVLRRAKHAGVDTIIITGTSVSESLRAVQLARQLAAPSDVALFATVGVHPHDAKGFDERSTVAEMRAVITGKDGALVVAVGECGLDFNRDYSPRDAQLKAFRAQVALACELQMPLFIHEREAHEALVEVLHPFVESGTLPPTVVHCFTGKEEELSKYLAMGLYIGLTGFVCMEPHGLGVRNMVPRILIDRLMVETDAPFMYPYSAGTQKQKKRARCEPKDIAAVVQTLASCYGITEEEVARATTENASRFFRLRGRQVASEGEEKAASLAEPLQQAESQEEIEGSIVLNGGDGEGGGQLLRIATALSAVTHRVVRLHSIRANRKAPGLRNQHLSTIELVKALSDGGALSGARLNSTDLTFDARSAQLAACSNGGVFSATSRTGGSVSLMLQGALPVLAFRDSFTQLTLRGGTHVDFSPTVDFMQVPLRMLLARFGLAYEVEVAKRMFFPGGGPAGQVQVSMNPIDSEKTLQAIDLTEPSTSVGRAFIRVTAFGASANENMGDHYASALKLAVIKAFSTGVNSEHFRTEEECIVETTTATNEKKKTTFRSHNPKERTAVSALVVLETATNGIISLDRTVNVNESTASILADKMASKLSEYVQSGTCVDEHLADNAVEFMALAQGTSRLRVPCKAHRTSKHLETALEIAAQLTGATYRLKEEESSAIVEVDGIGHQRLG
;
A
#
# COMPACT_ATOMS: atom_id res chain seq x y z
N MET A 1 21.40 -31.62 9.82
CA MET A 1 20.55 -30.52 10.34
C MET A 1 19.54 -30.98 11.39
N ALA A 2 18.88 -32.13 11.25
CA ALA A 2 17.99 -32.65 12.29
C ALA A 2 18.74 -32.75 13.64
N GLY A 3 18.35 -31.93 14.62
CA GLY A 3 18.92 -31.90 15.98
C GLY A 3 19.46 -30.55 16.47
N ARG A 4 19.61 -29.53 15.60
CA ARG A 4 20.12 -28.20 16.00
C ARG A 4 18.97 -27.26 16.35
N LYS A 5 19.14 -26.47 17.41
CA LYS A 5 18.24 -25.36 17.78
C LYS A 5 18.87 -24.05 17.35
N LEU A 6 18.12 -23.25 16.58
CA LEU A 6 18.53 -21.95 16.07
C LEU A 6 17.52 -20.88 16.46
N VAL A 7 18.04 -19.68 16.71
CA VAL A 7 17.26 -18.45 16.87
C VAL A 7 17.53 -17.58 15.64
N ASP A 8 16.47 -17.28 14.87
CA ASP A 8 16.51 -16.24 13.85
C ASP A 8 16.18 -14.90 14.51
N ILE A 9 17.18 -14.02 14.66
CA ILE A 9 17.02 -12.77 15.42
C ILE A 9 16.24 -11.68 14.70
N GLY A 10 15.90 -11.86 13.41
CA GLY A 10 15.22 -10.86 12.61
C GLY A 10 14.57 -11.43 11.36
N ALA A 11 13.23 -11.49 11.36
CA ALA A 11 12.44 -11.85 10.18
C ALA A 11 11.19 -10.97 10.07
N ASN A 12 10.95 -10.41 8.87
CA ASN A 12 9.79 -9.58 8.56
C ASN A 12 8.56 -10.45 8.22
N LEU A 13 8.11 -11.30 9.17
CA LEU A 13 7.01 -12.25 8.94
C LEU A 13 5.64 -11.58 8.73
N THR A 14 5.48 -10.31 9.09
CA THR A 14 4.29 -9.50 8.76
C THR A 14 4.27 -9.04 7.30
N SER A 15 5.35 -9.29 6.55
CA SER A 15 5.43 -8.99 5.12
C SER A 15 4.34 -9.75 4.34
N GLY A 16 3.69 -9.04 3.42
CA GLY A 16 2.66 -9.62 2.55
C GLY A 16 3.15 -10.81 1.72
N GLN A 17 4.47 -10.99 1.57
CA GLN A 17 5.07 -12.15 0.88
C GLN A 17 4.76 -13.48 1.57
N PHE A 18 4.39 -13.49 2.86
CA PHE A 18 4.05 -14.71 3.61
C PHE A 18 2.54 -14.90 3.83
N ARG A 19 1.67 -13.97 3.39
CA ARG A 19 0.23 -13.96 3.70
C ARG A 19 -0.48 -15.28 3.37
N ARG A 20 -0.06 -15.96 2.29
CA ARG A 20 -0.72 -17.18 1.79
C ARG A 20 -0.20 -18.48 2.40
N ASP A 21 1.03 -18.49 2.92
CA ASP A 21 1.71 -19.73 3.29
C ASP A 21 2.55 -19.66 4.58
N LEU A 22 2.34 -18.64 5.43
CA LEU A 22 3.09 -18.47 6.67
C LEU A 22 3.08 -19.73 7.58
N PRO A 23 1.96 -20.45 7.80
CA PRO A 23 1.99 -21.69 8.57
C PRO A 23 2.93 -22.76 7.95
N GLN A 24 2.98 -22.86 6.63
CA GLN A 24 3.89 -23.75 5.92
C GLN A 24 5.35 -23.28 6.06
N VAL A 25 5.59 -21.97 6.01
CA VAL A 25 6.92 -21.36 6.23
C VAL A 25 7.45 -21.71 7.61
N LEU A 26 6.64 -21.55 8.66
CA LEU A 26 7.03 -21.87 10.03
C LEU A 26 7.31 -23.37 10.22
N ARG A 27 6.49 -24.25 9.61
CA ARG A 27 6.79 -25.70 9.61
C ARG A 27 8.13 -26.04 8.94
N ARG A 28 8.44 -25.40 7.81
CA ARG A 28 9.74 -25.58 7.14
C ARG A 28 10.89 -25.05 7.99
N ALA A 29 10.70 -23.91 8.67
CA ALA A 29 11.66 -23.33 9.61
C ALA A 29 11.95 -24.31 10.75
N LYS A 30 10.91 -24.85 11.38
CA LYS A 30 11.03 -25.86 12.44
C LYS A 30 11.81 -27.10 11.98
N HIS A 31 11.47 -27.63 10.81
CA HIS A 31 12.17 -28.78 10.23
C HIS A 31 13.65 -28.50 9.93
N ALA A 32 13.99 -27.24 9.65
CA ALA A 32 15.38 -26.80 9.47
C ALA A 32 16.13 -26.54 10.79
N GLY A 33 15.47 -26.70 11.95
CA GLY A 33 16.06 -26.48 13.27
C GLY A 33 15.88 -25.06 13.82
N VAL A 34 15.05 -24.23 13.20
CA VAL A 34 14.71 -22.88 13.70
C VAL A 34 13.60 -23.01 14.73
N ASP A 35 13.98 -22.94 16.00
CA ASP A 35 13.07 -23.12 17.14
C ASP A 35 12.54 -21.79 17.67
N THR A 36 13.19 -20.67 17.33
CA THR A 36 12.76 -19.35 17.76
C THR A 36 12.97 -18.33 16.65
N ILE A 37 11.98 -17.46 16.45
CA ILE A 37 12.04 -16.36 15.48
C ILE A 37 11.62 -15.07 16.18
N ILE A 38 12.41 -14.03 16.00
CA ILE A 38 12.07 -12.67 16.43
C ILE A 38 11.51 -11.91 15.22
N ILE A 39 10.24 -11.54 15.30
CA ILE A 39 9.52 -10.83 14.24
C ILE A 39 9.85 -9.34 14.33
N THR A 40 10.36 -8.79 13.24
CA THR A 40 10.82 -7.40 13.21
C THR A 40 9.65 -6.42 13.13
N GLY A 41 9.53 -5.56 14.13
CA GLY A 41 8.61 -4.41 14.10
C GLY A 41 9.31 -3.17 13.53
N THR A 42 8.77 -2.62 12.43
CA THR A 42 9.37 -1.47 11.71
C THR A 42 8.59 -0.17 11.88
N SER A 43 7.42 -0.23 12.50
CA SER A 43 6.61 0.91 12.94
C SER A 43 5.76 0.49 14.14
N VAL A 44 5.12 1.41 14.85
CA VAL A 44 4.20 1.05 15.96
C VAL A 44 3.10 0.10 15.49
N SER A 45 2.50 0.37 14.32
CA SER A 45 1.48 -0.52 13.75
C SER A 45 2.04 -1.88 13.36
N GLU A 46 3.23 -1.94 12.74
CA GLU A 46 3.87 -3.23 12.43
C GLU A 46 4.23 -4.00 13.69
N SER A 47 4.69 -3.30 14.73
CA SER A 47 5.07 -3.90 16.00
C SER A 47 3.86 -4.55 16.68
N LEU A 48 2.70 -3.90 16.66
CA LEU A 48 1.43 -4.49 17.11
C LEU A 48 1.06 -5.74 16.31
N ARG A 49 1.21 -5.71 14.98
CA ARG A 49 0.96 -6.89 14.13
C ARG A 49 1.94 -8.02 14.42
N ALA A 50 3.21 -7.71 14.65
CA ALA A 50 4.25 -8.68 15.01
C ALA A 50 3.94 -9.37 16.34
N VAL A 51 3.54 -8.60 17.37
CA VAL A 51 3.12 -9.13 18.68
C VAL A 51 1.87 -10.00 18.55
N GLN A 52 0.87 -9.55 17.79
CA GLN A 52 -0.34 -10.33 17.54
C GLN A 52 -0.03 -11.65 16.83
N LEU A 53 0.84 -11.61 15.82
CA LEU A 53 1.27 -12.78 15.06
C LEU A 53 2.02 -13.78 15.95
N ALA A 54 2.94 -13.28 16.79
CA ALA A 54 3.66 -14.09 17.77
C ALA A 54 2.70 -14.82 18.71
N ARG A 55 1.68 -14.12 19.21
CA ARG A 55 0.64 -14.69 20.09
C ARG A 55 -0.18 -15.79 19.40
N GLN A 56 -0.59 -15.57 18.15
CA GLN A 56 -1.50 -16.47 17.45
C GLN A 56 -0.81 -17.74 16.93
N LEU A 57 0.45 -17.63 16.50
CA LEU A 57 1.12 -18.71 15.76
C LEU A 57 2.17 -19.48 16.56
N ALA A 58 2.55 -19.04 17.76
CA ALA A 58 3.52 -19.78 18.57
C ALA A 58 3.04 -21.19 18.93
N ALA A 59 1.79 -21.33 19.40
CA ALA A 59 1.22 -22.64 19.77
C ALA A 59 1.07 -23.62 18.59
N PRO A 60 0.50 -23.24 17.42
CA PRO A 60 0.28 -24.19 16.33
C PRO A 60 1.53 -24.53 15.49
N SER A 61 2.63 -23.78 15.63
CA SER A 61 3.83 -23.95 14.78
C SER A 61 4.98 -24.71 15.43
N ASP A 62 4.95 -24.92 16.76
CA ASP A 62 6.08 -25.45 17.56
C ASP A 62 7.38 -24.62 17.40
N VAL A 63 7.24 -23.36 16.97
CA VAL A 63 8.31 -22.35 16.91
C VAL A 63 7.95 -21.24 17.89
N ALA A 64 8.87 -20.91 18.79
CA ALA A 64 8.68 -19.78 19.67
C ALA A 64 8.77 -18.47 18.87
N LEU A 65 7.77 -17.61 19.00
CA LEU A 65 7.72 -16.33 18.31
C LEU A 65 7.75 -15.19 19.31
N PHE A 66 8.62 -14.22 19.05
CA PHE A 66 8.70 -12.96 19.80
C PHE A 66 8.72 -11.80 18.81
N ALA A 67 8.65 -10.56 19.30
CA ALA A 67 8.66 -9.37 18.46
C ALA A 67 9.61 -8.30 18.98
N THR A 68 10.06 -7.44 18.07
CA THR A 68 10.66 -6.15 18.41
C THR A 68 9.61 -5.03 18.27
N VAL A 69 9.78 -3.93 19.00
CA VAL A 69 8.92 -2.74 18.88
C VAL A 69 9.77 -1.52 18.53
N GLY A 70 9.55 -0.93 17.35
CA GLY A 70 10.40 0.14 16.84
C GLY A 70 9.78 0.95 15.70
N VAL A 71 10.47 2.02 15.33
CA VAL A 71 10.24 2.79 14.11
C VAL A 71 11.54 2.82 13.29
N HIS A 72 11.45 2.21 12.11
CA HIS A 72 12.54 2.08 11.14
C HIS A 72 12.96 3.47 10.62
N PRO A 73 14.26 3.71 10.33
CA PRO A 73 14.74 5.00 9.83
C PRO A 73 13.98 5.52 8.60
N HIS A 74 13.56 4.64 7.69
CA HIS A 74 12.74 5.00 6.53
C HIS A 74 11.41 5.70 6.89
N ASP A 75 10.82 5.41 8.05
CA ASP A 75 9.55 5.98 8.50
C ASP A 75 9.72 7.14 9.50
N ALA A 76 10.96 7.55 9.78
CA ALA A 76 11.28 8.57 10.78
C ALA A 76 10.63 9.95 10.52
N LYS A 77 10.31 10.30 9.27
CA LYS A 77 9.58 11.55 8.94
C LYS A 77 8.21 11.65 9.61
N GLY A 78 7.61 10.50 9.95
CA GLY A 78 6.32 10.42 10.62
C GLY A 78 6.40 10.39 12.14
N PHE A 79 7.61 10.29 12.70
CA PHE A 79 7.89 10.09 14.12
C PHE A 79 7.60 11.36 14.93
N ASP A 80 6.72 11.23 15.92
CA ASP A 80 6.50 12.25 16.93
C ASP A 80 6.99 11.73 18.28
N GLU A 81 8.00 12.39 18.82
CA GLU A 81 8.73 11.92 20.01
C GLU A 81 7.82 11.70 21.22
N ARG A 82 6.77 12.49 21.40
CA ARG A 82 5.88 12.32 22.55
C ARG A 82 4.90 11.17 22.33
N SER A 83 4.12 11.24 21.25
CA SER A 83 3.04 10.27 21.00
C SER A 83 3.58 8.91 20.59
N THR A 84 4.55 8.86 19.68
CA THR A 84 5.10 7.59 19.18
C THR A 84 5.83 6.81 20.28
N VAL A 85 6.64 7.48 21.12
CA VAL A 85 7.30 6.82 22.26
C VAL A 85 6.28 6.34 23.28
N ALA A 86 5.22 7.11 23.54
CA ALA A 86 4.15 6.68 24.45
C ALA A 86 3.42 5.43 23.94
N GLU A 87 3.14 5.36 22.63
CA GLU A 87 2.54 4.19 22.00
C GLU A 87 3.48 2.98 22.05
N MET A 88 4.75 3.13 21.69
CA MET A 88 5.76 2.06 21.77
C MET A 88 5.85 1.52 23.21
N ARG A 89 5.93 2.42 24.20
CA ARG A 89 5.94 2.06 25.61
C ARG A 89 4.71 1.26 26.00
N ALA A 90 3.52 1.69 25.56
CA ALA A 90 2.27 0.98 25.85
C ALA A 90 2.26 -0.45 25.28
N VAL A 91 2.86 -0.68 24.09
CA VAL A 91 3.03 -2.03 23.55
C VAL A 91 4.00 -2.85 24.38
N ILE A 92 5.15 -2.27 24.73
CA ILE A 92 6.21 -2.97 25.49
C ILE A 92 5.77 -3.34 26.90
N THR A 93 5.04 -2.45 27.59
CA THR A 93 4.61 -2.66 28.99
C THR A 93 3.16 -3.15 29.12
N GLY A 94 2.49 -3.38 27.99
CA GLY A 94 1.10 -3.82 27.94
C GLY A 94 0.93 -5.31 28.25
N LYS A 95 -0.30 -5.79 28.10
CA LYS A 95 -0.70 -7.19 28.39
C LYS A 95 0.19 -8.23 27.68
N ASP A 96 0.52 -7.96 26.42
CA ASP A 96 1.33 -8.86 25.59
C ASP A 96 2.84 -8.49 25.61
N GLY A 97 3.27 -7.62 26.52
CA GLY A 97 4.65 -7.13 26.62
C GLY A 97 5.70 -8.23 26.82
N ALA A 98 5.31 -9.38 27.37
CA ALA A 98 6.19 -10.55 27.51
C ALA A 98 6.66 -11.12 26.16
N LEU A 99 5.92 -10.88 25.07
CA LEU A 99 6.29 -11.26 23.70
C LEU A 99 7.27 -10.27 23.07
N VAL A 100 7.43 -9.07 23.64
CA VAL A 100 8.36 -8.05 23.16
C VAL A 100 9.72 -8.24 23.80
N VAL A 101 10.76 -8.34 22.97
CA VAL A 101 12.11 -8.69 23.44
C VAL A 101 13.18 -7.63 23.16
N ALA A 102 12.89 -6.63 22.32
CA ALA A 102 13.80 -5.52 22.04
C ALA A 102 13.05 -4.26 21.58
N VAL A 103 13.69 -3.11 21.76
CA VAL A 103 13.33 -1.86 21.08
C VAL A 103 14.06 -1.81 19.74
N GLY A 104 13.31 -1.60 18.66
CA GLY A 104 13.78 -1.67 17.29
C GLY A 104 12.80 -2.46 16.42
N GLU A 105 12.96 -2.53 15.11
CA GLU A 105 14.08 -2.00 14.33
C GLU A 105 14.09 -0.46 14.36
N CYS A 106 15.22 0.09 14.76
CA CYS A 106 15.48 1.52 14.83
C CYS A 106 16.90 1.79 14.33
N GLY A 107 17.31 3.04 14.12
CA GLY A 107 18.66 3.34 13.67
C GLY A 107 18.69 4.36 12.55
N LEU A 108 19.64 4.21 11.63
CA LEU A 108 19.95 5.21 10.60
C LEU A 108 20.20 4.55 9.23
N ASP A 109 19.58 5.07 8.18
CA ASP A 109 19.82 4.67 6.79
C ASP A 109 20.03 5.93 5.93
N PHE A 110 21.30 6.23 5.64
CA PHE A 110 21.71 7.37 4.80
C PHE A 110 21.96 6.97 3.34
N ASN A 111 21.76 5.70 3.00
CA ASN A 111 21.88 5.24 1.62
C ASN A 111 20.60 5.53 0.82
N ARG A 112 19.43 5.26 1.43
CA ARG A 112 18.13 5.43 0.77
C ARG A 112 17.49 6.79 1.03
N ASP A 113 17.80 7.41 2.18
CA ASP A 113 17.34 8.75 2.59
C ASP A 113 15.81 8.96 2.40
N TYR A 114 14.99 7.92 2.65
CA TYR A 114 13.52 8.01 2.54
C TYR A 114 12.85 8.91 3.59
N SER A 115 13.58 9.21 4.66
CA SER A 115 13.25 10.21 5.67
C SER A 115 14.46 11.13 5.88
N PRO A 116 14.24 12.44 6.15
CA PRO A 116 15.32 13.39 6.44
C PRO A 116 16.22 12.93 7.59
N ARG A 117 17.54 13.14 7.48
CA ARG A 117 18.54 12.63 8.44
C ARG A 117 18.34 13.17 9.86
N ASP A 118 17.91 14.43 10.00
CA ASP A 118 17.55 15.04 11.27
C ASP A 118 16.35 14.35 11.93
N ALA A 119 15.34 13.97 11.13
CA ALA A 119 14.21 13.17 11.61
C ALA A 119 14.66 11.76 12.03
N GLN A 120 15.54 11.11 11.26
CA GLN A 120 16.12 9.81 11.64
C GLN A 120 16.89 9.88 12.96
N LEU A 121 17.77 10.88 13.11
CA LEU A 121 18.54 11.10 14.34
C LEU A 121 17.65 11.38 15.55
N LYS A 122 16.60 12.20 15.38
CA LYS A 122 15.62 12.46 16.44
C LYS A 122 14.89 11.18 16.85
N ALA A 123 14.38 10.41 15.89
CA ALA A 123 13.69 9.16 16.17
C ALA A 123 14.62 8.12 16.82
N PHE A 124 15.86 8.02 16.36
CA PHE A 124 16.83 7.08 16.90
C PHE A 124 17.22 7.44 18.34
N ARG A 125 17.54 8.71 18.63
CA ARG A 125 17.83 9.17 20.01
C ARG A 125 16.68 8.88 20.98
N ALA A 126 15.45 9.14 20.57
CA ALA A 126 14.27 8.89 21.40
C ALA A 126 14.05 7.39 21.68
N GLN A 127 14.29 6.52 20.70
CA GLN A 127 14.17 5.08 20.87
C GLN A 127 15.31 4.48 21.71
N VAL A 128 16.54 5.00 21.58
CA VAL A 128 17.66 4.64 22.47
C VAL A 128 17.33 5.03 23.92
N ALA A 129 16.82 6.24 24.14
CA ALA A 129 16.40 6.68 25.47
C ALA A 129 15.31 5.77 26.06
N LEU A 130 14.30 5.39 25.26
CA LEU A 130 13.26 4.45 25.68
C LEU A 130 13.84 3.07 26.05
N ALA A 131 14.78 2.56 25.26
CA ALA A 131 15.42 1.27 25.51
C ALA A 131 16.25 1.28 26.81
N CYS A 132 17.00 2.35 27.05
CA CYS A 132 17.72 2.58 28.29
C CYS A 132 16.76 2.66 29.49
N GLU A 133 15.66 3.40 29.36
CA GLU A 133 14.66 3.55 30.42
C GLU A 133 14.02 2.20 30.79
N LEU A 134 13.61 1.42 29.79
CA LEU A 134 12.94 0.13 29.98
C LEU A 134 13.93 -1.03 30.18
N GLN A 135 15.24 -0.77 30.14
CA GLN A 135 16.30 -1.78 30.20
C GLN A 135 16.10 -2.91 29.17
N MET A 136 15.63 -2.53 27.99
CA MET A 136 15.33 -3.42 26.87
C MET A 136 16.51 -3.45 25.88
N PRO A 137 16.84 -4.62 25.31
CA PRO A 137 17.83 -4.70 24.25
C PRO A 137 17.48 -3.79 23.05
N LEU A 138 18.50 -3.32 22.34
CA LEU A 138 18.37 -2.51 21.12
C LEU A 138 18.64 -3.34 19.86
N PHE A 139 17.72 -3.29 18.90
CA PHE A 139 17.81 -3.92 17.59
C PHE A 139 17.98 -2.83 16.52
N ILE A 140 19.21 -2.68 16.01
CA ILE A 140 19.64 -1.50 15.25
C ILE A 140 19.92 -1.82 13.79
N HIS A 141 19.26 -1.09 12.90
CA HIS A 141 19.55 -1.00 11.48
C HIS A 141 20.55 0.13 11.20
N GLU A 142 21.56 -0.16 10.40
CA GLU A 142 22.54 0.83 9.97
C GLU A 142 22.92 0.64 8.50
N ARG A 143 22.84 1.75 7.73
CA ARG A 143 23.27 1.78 6.33
C ARG A 143 23.94 3.11 5.99
N GLU A 144 25.25 3.08 5.75
CA GLU A 144 26.06 4.25 5.37
C GLU A 144 25.98 5.41 6.38
N ALA A 145 25.75 5.10 7.66
CA ALA A 145 25.49 6.04 8.74
C ALA A 145 26.37 5.81 9.98
N HIS A 146 27.46 5.05 9.85
CA HIS A 146 28.37 4.64 10.92
C HIS A 146 28.72 5.76 11.92
N GLU A 147 29.27 6.89 11.45
CA GLU A 147 29.75 7.97 12.32
C GLU A 147 28.62 8.55 13.17
N ALA A 148 27.47 8.80 12.54
CA ALA A 148 26.29 9.33 13.21
C ALA A 148 25.69 8.33 14.21
N LEU A 149 25.75 7.04 13.91
CA LEU A 149 25.30 5.98 14.81
C LEU A 149 26.17 5.92 16.06
N VAL A 150 27.49 5.95 15.88
CA VAL A 150 28.46 5.99 16.99
C VAL A 150 28.24 7.24 17.83
N GLU A 151 28.05 8.41 17.22
CA GLU A 151 27.79 9.67 17.94
C GLU A 151 26.56 9.57 18.85
N VAL A 152 25.47 8.96 18.37
CA VAL A 152 24.24 8.80 19.16
C VAL A 152 24.44 7.84 20.34
N LEU A 153 25.17 6.74 20.14
CA LEU A 153 25.33 5.70 21.15
C LEU A 153 26.45 5.99 22.16
N HIS A 154 27.50 6.73 21.78
CA HIS A 154 28.70 6.97 22.59
C HIS A 154 28.41 7.47 24.00
N PRO A 155 27.51 8.46 24.23
CA PRO A 155 27.21 8.94 25.58
C PRO A 155 26.63 7.85 26.49
N PHE A 156 25.88 6.89 25.93
CA PHE A 156 25.30 5.77 26.66
C PHE A 156 26.34 4.68 26.95
N VAL A 157 27.31 4.50 26.06
CA VAL A 157 28.47 3.62 26.30
C VAL A 157 29.33 4.16 27.43
N GLU A 158 29.71 5.44 27.36
CA GLU A 158 30.57 6.08 28.37
C GLU A 158 29.93 6.11 29.76
N SER A 159 28.61 6.35 29.83
CA SER A 159 27.86 6.32 31.08
C SER A 159 27.56 4.91 31.59
N GLY A 160 27.84 3.86 30.81
CA GLY A 160 27.51 2.48 31.14
C GLY A 160 26.01 2.18 31.16
N THR A 161 25.20 3.02 30.53
CA THR A 161 23.72 2.91 30.52
C THR A 161 23.17 2.25 29.27
N LEU A 162 23.99 2.06 28.23
CA LEU A 162 23.58 1.40 27.00
C LEU A 162 23.15 -0.06 27.27
N PRO A 163 21.90 -0.46 26.94
CA PRO A 163 21.49 -1.85 27.07
C PRO A 163 22.20 -2.75 26.04
N PRO A 164 22.08 -4.08 26.15
CA PRO A 164 22.56 -4.99 25.11
C PRO A 164 22.06 -4.54 23.74
N THR A 165 22.98 -4.31 22.82
CA THR A 165 22.67 -3.71 21.51
C THR A 165 23.24 -4.57 20.40
N VAL A 166 22.45 -4.85 19.37
CA VAL A 166 22.87 -5.59 18.16
C VAL A 166 22.72 -4.69 16.94
N VAL A 167 23.77 -4.62 16.13
CA VAL A 167 23.68 -4.12 14.76
C VAL A 167 23.28 -5.30 13.90
N HIS A 168 22.01 -5.34 13.50
CA HIS A 168 21.49 -6.43 12.69
C HIS A 168 21.77 -6.17 11.21
N CYS A 169 21.75 -7.23 10.40
CA CYS A 169 22.05 -7.20 8.97
C CYS A 169 23.34 -6.43 8.63
N PHE A 170 24.43 -6.70 9.36
CA PHE A 170 25.68 -5.98 9.18
C PHE A 170 26.26 -6.18 7.77
N THR A 171 26.42 -5.07 7.03
CA THR A 171 26.99 -5.04 5.67
C THR A 171 28.15 -4.05 5.51
N GLY A 172 28.71 -3.59 6.64
CA GLY A 172 29.72 -2.55 6.73
C GLY A 172 31.16 -2.99 6.44
N LYS A 173 32.12 -2.14 6.81
CA LYS A 173 33.57 -2.31 6.62
C LYS A 173 34.31 -2.70 7.91
N GLU A 174 35.60 -2.99 7.81
CA GLU A 174 36.43 -3.48 8.93
C GLU A 174 36.56 -2.46 10.05
N GLU A 175 36.69 -1.17 9.69
CA GLU A 175 36.80 -0.08 10.64
C GLU A 175 35.51 0.05 11.47
N GLU A 176 34.36 -0.04 10.80
CA GLU A 176 33.03 0.03 11.38
C GLU A 176 32.79 -1.15 12.33
N LEU A 177 33.12 -2.36 11.88
CA LEU A 177 33.04 -3.58 12.70
C LEU A 177 33.89 -3.47 13.97
N SER A 178 35.15 -3.04 13.82
CA SER A 178 36.09 -2.93 14.94
C SER A 178 35.57 -1.94 15.99
N LYS A 179 34.97 -0.83 15.55
CA LYS A 179 34.37 0.16 16.43
C LYS A 179 33.15 -0.39 17.17
N TYR A 180 32.26 -1.10 16.48
CA TYR A 180 31.08 -1.72 17.09
C TYR A 180 31.45 -2.77 18.13
N LEU A 181 32.45 -3.62 17.85
CA LEU A 181 32.97 -4.60 18.80
C LEU A 181 33.64 -3.92 20.02
N ALA A 182 34.39 -2.83 19.81
CA ALA A 182 34.99 -2.06 20.91
C ALA A 182 33.94 -1.39 21.82
N MET A 183 32.78 -1.05 21.27
CA MET A 183 31.61 -0.57 22.03
C MET A 183 30.83 -1.70 22.74
N GLY A 184 31.23 -2.96 22.55
CA GLY A 184 30.59 -4.13 23.15
C GLY A 184 29.32 -4.59 22.44
N LEU A 185 29.05 -4.11 21.23
CA LEU A 185 27.86 -4.45 20.45
C LEU A 185 27.92 -5.88 19.91
N TYR A 186 26.75 -6.48 19.70
CA TYR A 186 26.58 -7.73 18.96
C TYR A 186 26.45 -7.46 17.46
N ILE A 187 26.83 -8.43 16.64
CA ILE A 187 26.77 -8.35 15.17
C ILE A 187 25.82 -9.43 14.65
N GLY A 188 24.75 -9.01 13.97
CA GLY A 188 23.83 -9.88 13.25
C GLY A 188 24.24 -10.06 11.80
N LEU A 189 24.36 -11.30 11.33
CA LEU A 189 24.71 -11.62 9.94
C LEU A 189 23.58 -12.37 9.23
N THR A 190 23.26 -11.90 8.02
CA THR A 190 22.26 -12.49 7.12
C THR A 190 22.88 -13.38 6.05
N GLY A 191 22.03 -13.89 5.15
CA GLY A 191 22.45 -14.50 3.88
C GLY A 191 23.35 -13.62 3.01
N PHE A 192 23.52 -12.32 3.30
CA PHE A 192 24.50 -11.46 2.65
C PHE A 192 25.91 -12.07 2.65
N VAL A 193 26.33 -12.67 3.78
CA VAL A 193 27.66 -13.29 3.90
C VAL A 193 27.88 -14.43 2.91
N CYS A 194 26.79 -15.03 2.41
CA CYS A 194 26.82 -16.09 1.40
C CYS A 194 27.00 -15.55 -0.02
N MET A 195 26.58 -14.30 -0.28
CA MET A 195 26.46 -13.69 -1.61
C MET A 195 27.82 -13.37 -2.22
N GLU A 196 28.13 -13.93 -3.39
CA GLU A 196 29.34 -13.58 -4.15
C GLU A 196 29.00 -12.76 -5.41
N PRO A 197 29.73 -11.68 -5.71
CA PRO A 197 30.90 -11.15 -4.96
C PRO A 197 30.55 -10.22 -3.78
N HIS A 198 29.30 -9.79 -3.64
CA HIS A 198 28.91 -8.65 -2.78
C HIS A 198 29.20 -8.83 -1.28
N GLY A 199 29.04 -10.04 -0.76
CA GLY A 199 29.26 -10.40 0.64
C GLY A 199 30.68 -10.81 0.99
N LEU A 200 31.61 -10.85 0.02
CA LEU A 200 33.00 -11.28 0.25
C LEU A 200 33.71 -10.40 1.28
N GLY A 201 33.46 -9.09 1.27
CA GLY A 201 34.03 -8.16 2.25
C GLY A 201 33.64 -8.55 3.68
N VAL A 202 32.33 -8.72 3.93
CA VAL A 202 31.82 -9.18 5.24
C VAL A 202 32.34 -10.56 5.59
N ARG A 203 32.34 -11.50 4.63
CA ARG A 203 32.84 -12.86 4.85
C ARG A 203 34.29 -12.89 5.32
N ASN A 204 35.16 -12.07 4.73
CA ASN A 204 36.57 -11.99 5.10
C ASN A 204 36.79 -11.44 6.52
N MET A 205 35.82 -10.71 7.06
CA MET A 205 35.88 -10.14 8.40
C MET A 205 35.29 -11.05 9.47
N VAL A 206 34.52 -12.09 9.11
CA VAL A 206 33.87 -13.01 10.06
C VAL A 206 34.83 -13.55 11.13
N PRO A 207 36.06 -14.00 10.82
CA PRO A 207 36.98 -14.51 11.84
C PRO A 207 37.39 -13.49 12.91
N ARG A 208 37.17 -12.18 12.67
CA ARG A 208 37.46 -11.11 13.62
C ARG A 208 36.31 -10.85 14.61
N ILE A 209 35.10 -11.32 14.29
CA ILE A 209 33.95 -11.24 15.19
C ILE A 209 34.13 -12.32 16.25
N LEU A 210 34.22 -11.94 17.52
CA LEU A 210 34.24 -12.92 18.61
C LEU A 210 32.95 -13.75 18.58
N ILE A 211 33.06 -15.07 18.69
CA ILE A 211 31.92 -15.98 18.53
C ILE A 211 30.82 -15.72 19.58
N ASP A 212 31.16 -15.14 20.72
CA ASP A 212 30.23 -14.74 21.80
C ASP A 212 29.57 -13.36 21.58
N ARG A 213 29.87 -12.71 20.44
CA ARG A 213 29.25 -11.46 19.95
C ARG A 213 28.52 -11.63 18.62
N LEU A 214 28.51 -12.83 18.06
CA LEU A 214 27.86 -13.14 16.79
C LEU A 214 26.41 -13.63 16.98
N MET A 215 25.51 -13.16 16.11
CA MET A 215 24.15 -13.68 15.95
C MET A 215 23.85 -13.91 14.47
N VAL A 216 22.85 -14.76 14.20
CA VAL A 216 22.42 -15.10 12.84
C VAL A 216 20.97 -14.69 12.62
N GLU A 217 20.67 -14.21 11.42
CA GLU A 217 19.32 -13.85 11.04
C GLU A 217 19.08 -14.15 9.55
N THR A 218 17.82 -14.20 9.13
CA THR A 218 17.48 -14.30 7.71
C THR A 218 17.15 -12.97 7.06
N ASP A 219 16.65 -12.01 7.83
CA ASP A 219 15.99 -10.82 7.32
C ASP A 219 14.96 -11.17 6.22
N ALA A 220 14.27 -12.29 6.42
CA ALA A 220 13.29 -12.81 5.47
C ALA A 220 12.15 -11.80 5.30
N PRO A 221 11.69 -11.49 4.08
CA PRO A 221 11.87 -12.26 2.84
C PRO A 221 13.05 -11.84 1.94
N PHE A 222 13.96 -10.98 2.40
CA PHE A 222 14.88 -10.25 1.50
C PHE A 222 16.21 -10.97 1.24
N MET A 223 16.96 -11.31 2.29
CA MET A 223 18.39 -11.63 2.19
C MET A 223 18.67 -13.10 1.82
N TYR A 224 18.09 -13.59 0.72
CA TYR A 224 18.21 -14.98 0.27
C TYR A 224 19.68 -15.37 0.01
N PRO A 225 20.22 -16.43 0.65
CA PRO A 225 21.62 -16.83 0.50
C PRO A 225 21.89 -17.49 -0.87
N TYR A 226 22.93 -17.06 -1.58
CA TYR A 226 23.37 -17.67 -2.85
C TYR A 226 24.88 -17.56 -3.04
N SER A 227 25.53 -18.52 -3.74
CA SER A 227 26.96 -18.48 -4.10
C SER A 227 27.18 -18.39 -5.62
N ALA A 228 28.43 -18.12 -6.06
CA ALA A 228 28.77 -17.91 -7.48
C ALA A 228 28.27 -19.03 -8.43
N GLY A 229 28.21 -20.29 -7.96
CA GLY A 229 27.71 -21.43 -8.74
C GLY A 229 26.18 -21.52 -8.91
N THR A 230 25.41 -20.71 -8.18
CA THR A 230 23.93 -20.74 -8.16
C THR A 230 23.28 -19.45 -8.68
N GLN A 231 24.09 -18.49 -9.16
CA GLN A 231 23.69 -17.12 -9.51
C GLN A 231 22.55 -17.02 -10.55
N LYS A 232 22.45 -17.94 -11.51
CA LYS A 232 21.45 -17.85 -12.60
C LYS A 232 20.02 -18.21 -12.18
N GLN A 233 19.80 -18.92 -11.07
CA GLN A 233 18.47 -19.41 -10.67
C GLN A 233 17.86 -18.70 -9.45
N LYS A 234 18.63 -17.91 -8.68
CA LYS A 234 18.24 -17.57 -7.30
C LYS A 234 18.27 -16.09 -6.90
N LYS A 235 18.57 -15.16 -7.81
CA LYS A 235 18.65 -13.71 -7.51
C LYS A 235 17.32 -13.05 -7.10
N ARG A 236 16.19 -13.79 -7.21
CA ARG A 236 14.83 -13.34 -6.86
C ARG A 236 14.08 -14.34 -5.96
N ALA A 237 14.79 -15.32 -5.39
CA ALA A 237 14.17 -16.29 -4.50
C ALA A 237 13.75 -15.60 -3.18
N ARG A 238 12.53 -15.89 -2.72
CA ARG A 238 12.03 -15.42 -1.42
C ARG A 238 12.85 -16.09 -0.31
N CYS A 239 13.52 -15.29 0.52
CA CYS A 239 14.17 -15.79 1.74
C CYS A 239 13.10 -16.27 2.73
N GLU A 240 13.33 -17.42 3.34
CA GLU A 240 12.52 -17.97 4.42
C GLU A 240 13.40 -18.22 5.65
N PRO A 241 12.84 -18.24 6.88
CA PRO A 241 13.60 -18.52 8.09
C PRO A 241 14.45 -19.82 8.03
N LYS A 242 13.99 -20.83 7.28
CA LYS A 242 14.74 -22.09 7.06
C LYS A 242 16.11 -21.87 6.37
N ASP A 243 16.26 -20.77 5.62
CA ASP A 243 17.46 -20.49 4.81
C ASP A 243 18.63 -20.00 5.69
N ILE A 244 18.39 -19.71 6.98
CA ILE A 244 19.43 -19.43 7.98
C ILE A 244 20.48 -20.55 8.06
N ALA A 245 20.08 -21.77 7.68
CA ALA A 245 20.93 -22.93 7.49
C ALA A 245 22.21 -22.62 6.70
N ALA A 246 22.07 -21.91 5.58
CA ALA A 246 23.19 -21.58 4.71
C ALA A 246 24.12 -20.52 5.33
N VAL A 247 23.55 -19.63 6.15
CA VAL A 247 24.32 -18.64 6.92
C VAL A 247 25.22 -19.36 7.91
N VAL A 248 24.65 -20.27 8.71
CA VAL A 248 25.41 -21.07 9.70
C VAL A 248 26.51 -21.88 9.03
N GLN A 249 26.23 -22.53 7.90
CA GLN A 249 27.23 -23.29 7.14
C GLN A 249 28.38 -22.40 6.65
N THR A 250 28.07 -21.21 6.14
CA THR A 250 29.08 -20.26 5.67
C THR A 250 29.96 -19.78 6.82
N LEU A 251 29.35 -19.45 7.96
CA LEU A 251 30.07 -19.00 9.15
C LEU A 251 30.98 -20.10 9.73
N ALA A 252 30.49 -21.35 9.80
CA ALA A 252 31.28 -22.50 10.24
C ALA A 252 32.55 -22.65 9.40
N SER A 253 32.41 -22.50 8.08
CA SER A 253 33.54 -22.52 7.14
C SER A 253 34.51 -21.36 7.37
N CYS A 254 34.02 -20.16 7.66
CA CYS A 254 34.87 -19.00 7.96
C CYS A 254 35.67 -19.16 9.25
N TYR A 255 35.06 -19.71 10.30
CA TYR A 255 35.73 -19.90 11.61
C TYR A 255 36.60 -21.16 11.67
N GLY A 256 36.42 -22.13 10.75
CA GLY A 256 37.08 -23.43 10.83
C GLY A 256 36.56 -24.31 11.97
N ILE A 257 35.28 -24.13 12.34
CA ILE A 257 34.59 -24.91 13.39
C ILE A 257 33.35 -25.58 12.81
N THR A 258 32.67 -26.42 13.58
CA THR A 258 31.47 -27.12 13.13
C THR A 258 30.23 -26.21 13.07
N GLU A 259 29.27 -26.55 12.20
CA GLU A 259 27.95 -25.89 12.16
C GLU A 259 27.23 -25.96 13.52
N GLU A 260 27.48 -27.01 14.32
CA GLU A 260 26.90 -27.20 15.65
C GLU A 260 27.47 -26.22 16.67
N GLU A 261 28.77 -25.95 16.60
CA GLU A 261 29.42 -24.96 17.46
C GLU A 261 28.93 -23.55 17.14
N VAL A 262 28.80 -23.20 15.86
CA VAL A 262 28.20 -21.92 15.45
C VAL A 262 26.75 -21.83 15.92
N ALA A 263 25.92 -22.83 15.62
CA ALA A 263 24.52 -22.85 16.00
C ALA A 263 24.32 -22.73 17.51
N ARG A 264 25.14 -23.44 18.30
CA ARG A 264 25.11 -23.38 19.76
C ARG A 264 25.49 -21.99 20.27
N ALA A 265 26.60 -21.44 19.78
CA ALA A 265 27.11 -20.14 20.24
C ALA A 265 26.14 -18.99 19.89
N THR A 266 25.66 -18.93 18.65
CA THR A 266 24.74 -17.86 18.21
C THR A 266 23.38 -17.96 18.90
N THR A 267 22.88 -19.17 19.13
CA THR A 267 21.64 -19.41 19.89
C THR A 267 21.79 -19.03 21.36
N GLU A 268 22.93 -19.33 21.99
CA GLU A 268 23.23 -18.92 23.36
C GLU A 268 23.33 -17.40 23.49
N ASN A 269 24.01 -16.75 22.53
CA ASN A 269 24.11 -15.29 22.45
C ASN A 269 22.73 -14.65 22.33
N ALA A 270 21.90 -15.10 21.37
CA ALA A 270 20.54 -14.60 21.17
C ALA A 270 19.66 -14.83 22.39
N SER A 271 19.73 -16.01 23.01
CA SER A 271 18.98 -16.35 24.22
C SER A 271 19.33 -15.45 25.40
N ARG A 272 20.62 -15.14 25.57
CA ARG A 272 21.13 -14.23 26.61
C ARG A 272 20.72 -12.79 26.33
N PHE A 273 20.87 -12.35 25.08
CA PHE A 273 20.58 -10.98 24.64
C PHE A 273 19.09 -10.63 24.79
N PHE A 274 18.21 -11.45 24.22
CA PHE A 274 16.75 -11.22 24.25
C PHE A 274 16.06 -11.73 25.52
N ARG A 275 16.83 -12.33 26.45
CA ARG A 275 16.33 -12.92 27.72
C ARG A 275 15.20 -13.92 27.45
N LEU A 276 15.44 -14.88 26.56
CA LEU A 276 14.43 -15.84 26.08
C LEU A 276 14.15 -16.98 27.07
N ARG A 277 15.12 -17.33 27.93
CA ARG A 277 14.98 -18.41 28.91
C ARG A 277 13.95 -17.99 29.99
N GLY A 278 12.86 -18.74 30.13
CA GLY A 278 11.82 -18.51 31.14
C GLY A 278 10.60 -17.71 30.66
N ARG A 279 10.60 -17.21 29.42
CA ARG A 279 9.40 -16.61 28.80
C ARG A 279 8.52 -17.73 28.23
N GLN A 280 7.57 -18.25 29.02
CA GLN A 280 6.54 -19.16 28.50
C GLN A 280 5.42 -18.36 27.82
N VAL A 281 5.02 -18.80 26.62
CA VAL A 281 3.74 -18.41 26.02
C VAL A 281 2.66 -19.12 26.85
N ALA A 282 1.78 -18.36 27.50
CA ALA A 282 0.68 -18.95 28.26
C ALA A 282 -0.22 -19.74 27.29
N SER A 283 -0.14 -21.07 27.37
CA SER A 283 -1.17 -21.96 26.82
C SER A 283 -2.24 -22.12 27.89
N GLU A 284 -3.34 -21.38 27.80
CA GLU A 284 -4.51 -21.66 28.63
C GLU A 284 -5.20 -22.91 28.06
N GLY A 285 -4.99 -24.03 28.78
CA GLY A 285 -5.75 -25.26 28.65
C GLY A 285 -7.01 -25.24 29.53
N GLU A 286 -7.97 -26.01 29.06
CA GLU A 286 -9.31 -26.32 29.55
C GLU A 286 -9.53 -26.45 31.09
N GLU A 287 -10.72 -25.99 31.47
CA GLU A 287 -11.56 -26.32 32.64
C GLU A 287 -11.10 -25.99 34.08
N LYS A 288 -11.79 -25.00 34.66
CA LYS A 288 -12.68 -25.24 35.82
C LYS A 288 -13.78 -24.18 35.91
N ALA A 289 -15.01 -24.63 35.74
CA ALA A 289 -16.22 -23.89 36.08
C ALA A 289 -16.29 -23.61 37.59
N ALA A 290 -16.64 -22.37 37.96
CA ALA A 290 -17.74 -22.05 38.89
C ALA A 290 -17.66 -20.59 39.36
N SER A 291 -18.80 -19.90 39.20
CA SER A 291 -19.29 -18.79 40.02
C SER A 291 -18.41 -17.53 40.16
N LEU A 292 -18.78 -16.48 39.42
CA LEU A 292 -19.43 -15.27 39.95
C LEU A 292 -19.59 -14.28 38.79
N ALA A 293 -20.70 -14.42 38.07
CA ALA A 293 -21.20 -13.40 37.16
C ALA A 293 -21.99 -12.38 37.98
N GLU A 294 -21.70 -11.09 37.78
CA GLU A 294 -22.64 -9.99 37.47
C GLU A 294 -21.97 -8.60 37.61
N PRO A 295 -22.41 -7.53 36.91
CA PRO A 295 -22.42 -7.43 35.44
C PRO A 295 -21.85 -6.07 34.95
N LEU A 296 -21.14 -6.06 33.80
CA LEU A 296 -20.94 -4.86 32.98
C LEU A 296 -21.88 -4.94 31.76
N GLN A 297 -23.10 -4.44 31.94
CA GLN A 297 -23.96 -3.88 30.89
C GLN A 297 -23.25 -2.63 30.32
N GLN A 298 -23.09 -2.35 29.03
CA GLN A 298 -23.67 -2.83 27.77
C GLN A 298 -22.58 -2.81 26.69
N ALA A 299 -22.33 -3.94 26.03
CA ALA A 299 -21.89 -3.98 24.65
C ALA A 299 -22.93 -4.81 23.93
N GLU A 300 -23.79 -4.16 23.14
CA GLU A 300 -24.81 -4.84 22.35
C GLU A 300 -24.14 -5.91 21.48
N SER A 301 -24.63 -7.14 21.65
CA SER A 301 -24.40 -8.28 20.79
C SER A 301 -24.69 -7.91 19.34
N GLN A 302 -23.67 -7.83 18.49
CA GLN A 302 -23.91 -7.99 17.06
C GLN A 302 -24.12 -9.48 16.81
N GLU A 303 -25.38 -9.90 16.77
CA GLU A 303 -25.79 -11.19 16.24
C GLU A 303 -24.99 -11.50 14.95
N GLU A 304 -24.51 -12.72 14.79
CA GLU A 304 -23.95 -13.18 13.53
C GLU A 304 -25.04 -13.07 12.46
N ILE A 305 -24.96 -12.02 11.63
CA ILE A 305 -25.86 -11.89 10.49
C ILE A 305 -25.48 -13.02 9.52
N GLU A 306 -26.35 -14.03 9.44
CA GLU A 306 -26.20 -15.18 8.57
C GLU A 306 -26.00 -14.74 7.11
N GLY A 307 -24.99 -15.29 6.44
CA GLY A 307 -24.61 -14.93 5.07
C GLY A 307 -23.78 -13.66 4.91
N SER A 308 -23.31 -13.05 6.01
CA SER A 308 -22.44 -11.87 5.94
C SER A 308 -21.02 -12.19 5.45
N ILE A 309 -20.51 -11.35 4.54
CA ILE A 309 -19.12 -11.36 4.11
C ILE A 309 -18.34 -10.44 5.04
N VAL A 310 -17.32 -10.99 5.69
CA VAL A 310 -16.47 -10.25 6.63
C VAL A 310 -15.16 -9.88 5.95
N LEU A 311 -14.89 -8.58 5.84
CA LEU A 311 -13.68 -8.03 5.24
C LEU A 311 -12.83 -7.30 6.27
N ASN A 312 -11.53 -7.54 6.25
CA ASN A 312 -10.57 -6.77 7.04
C ASN A 312 -10.14 -5.52 6.26
N GLY A 313 -10.50 -4.33 6.76
CA GLY A 313 -10.15 -3.06 6.13
C GLY A 313 -8.68 -2.65 6.25
N GLY A 314 -7.82 -3.50 6.81
CA GLY A 314 -6.36 -3.42 6.73
C GLY A 314 -5.76 -4.22 5.58
N ASP A 315 -6.51 -5.15 4.97
CA ASP A 315 -6.00 -6.02 3.90
C ASP A 315 -5.79 -5.27 2.57
N GLY A 316 -4.98 -5.84 1.69
CA GLY A 316 -4.69 -5.29 0.37
C GLY A 316 -3.95 -3.95 0.41
N GLU A 317 -4.51 -2.91 -0.21
CA GLU A 317 -4.02 -1.53 -0.12
C GLU A 317 -4.28 -0.87 1.26
N GLY A 318 -5.17 -1.45 2.07
CA GLY A 318 -5.46 -1.02 3.44
C GLY A 318 -6.07 0.38 3.53
N GLY A 319 -6.98 0.73 2.63
CA GLY A 319 -7.47 2.10 2.44
C GLY A 319 -8.90 2.21 1.94
N GLY A 320 -9.15 3.27 1.16
CA GLY A 320 -10.49 3.66 0.75
C GLY A 320 -11.05 2.87 -0.42
N GLN A 321 -10.23 2.21 -1.24
CA GLN A 321 -10.71 1.47 -2.41
C GLN A 321 -11.51 0.25 -1.99
N LEU A 322 -11.01 -0.48 -0.97
CA LEU A 322 -11.72 -1.61 -0.38
C LEU A 322 -13.13 -1.22 0.05
N LEU A 323 -13.27 -0.09 0.74
CA LEU A 323 -14.57 0.40 1.22
C LEU A 323 -15.54 0.67 0.06
N ARG A 324 -15.07 1.35 -1.00
CA ARG A 324 -15.90 1.70 -2.16
C ARG A 324 -16.44 0.45 -2.86
N ILE A 325 -15.53 -0.45 -3.21
CA ILE A 325 -15.86 -1.69 -3.92
C ILE A 325 -16.79 -2.55 -3.06
N ALA A 326 -16.46 -2.70 -1.77
CA ALA A 326 -17.23 -3.53 -0.87
C ALA A 326 -18.67 -3.04 -0.73
N THR A 327 -18.88 -1.74 -0.51
CA THR A 327 -20.23 -1.20 -0.37
C THR A 327 -21.00 -1.16 -1.69
N ALA A 328 -20.34 -0.87 -2.81
CA ALA A 328 -20.98 -0.82 -4.12
C ALA A 328 -21.45 -2.21 -4.57
N LEU A 329 -20.57 -3.21 -4.50
CA LEU A 329 -20.93 -4.58 -4.86
C LEU A 329 -21.90 -5.20 -3.86
N SER A 330 -21.83 -4.87 -2.57
CA SER A 330 -22.85 -5.26 -1.58
C SER A 330 -24.23 -4.75 -1.98
N ALA A 331 -24.36 -3.48 -2.38
CA ALA A 331 -25.62 -2.92 -2.89
C ALA A 331 -26.13 -3.62 -4.14
N VAL A 332 -25.25 -3.87 -5.12
CA VAL A 332 -25.62 -4.48 -6.42
C VAL A 332 -25.98 -5.96 -6.25
N THR A 333 -25.26 -6.69 -5.42
CA THR A 333 -25.46 -8.15 -5.24
C THR A 333 -26.43 -8.51 -4.11
N HIS A 334 -27.00 -7.51 -3.42
CA HIS A 334 -27.90 -7.66 -2.27
C HIS A 334 -27.31 -8.50 -1.12
N ARG A 335 -26.00 -8.34 -0.86
CA ARG A 335 -25.29 -9.10 0.17
C ARG A 335 -24.98 -8.25 1.40
N VAL A 336 -24.88 -8.89 2.55
CA VAL A 336 -24.42 -8.23 3.78
C VAL A 336 -22.90 -8.19 3.78
N VAL A 337 -22.31 -7.01 3.94
CA VAL A 337 -20.86 -6.85 4.13
C VAL A 337 -20.57 -6.24 5.50
N ARG A 338 -19.65 -6.86 6.23
CA ARG A 338 -19.11 -6.38 7.50
C ARG A 338 -17.64 -6.08 7.32
N LEU A 339 -17.24 -4.85 7.62
CA LEU A 339 -15.87 -4.40 7.54
C LEU A 339 -15.40 -4.10 8.95
N HIS A 340 -14.27 -4.67 9.35
CA HIS A 340 -13.61 -4.38 10.62
C HIS A 340 -12.18 -3.91 10.37
N SER A 341 -11.52 -3.36 11.39
CA SER A 341 -10.13 -2.91 11.29
C SER A 341 -9.89 -1.93 10.13
N ILE A 342 -10.88 -1.09 9.82
CA ILE A 342 -10.83 -0.14 8.70
C ILE A 342 -9.58 0.72 8.82
N ARG A 343 -8.71 0.68 7.80
CA ARG A 343 -7.47 1.46 7.73
C ARG A 343 -6.52 1.20 8.91
N ALA A 344 -6.53 -0.01 9.47
CA ALA A 344 -5.65 -0.40 10.57
C ALA A 344 -4.15 -0.20 10.26
N ASN A 345 -3.77 -0.32 8.97
CA ASN A 345 -2.39 -0.15 8.51
C ASN A 345 -2.05 1.29 8.07
N ARG A 346 -2.91 2.28 8.37
CA ARG A 346 -2.67 3.70 8.05
C ARG A 346 -2.42 4.49 9.33
N LYS A 347 -1.61 5.56 9.23
CA LYS A 347 -1.28 6.47 10.35
C LYS A 347 -2.48 6.90 11.19
N ALA A 348 -3.65 7.05 10.56
CA ALA A 348 -4.87 7.41 11.25
C ALA A 348 -5.95 6.36 10.91
N PRO A 349 -6.27 5.40 11.78
CA PRO A 349 -7.22 4.31 11.50
C PRO A 349 -8.67 4.81 11.42
N GLY A 350 -9.57 3.95 10.95
CA GLY A 350 -10.99 4.20 10.82
C GLY A 350 -11.42 5.03 9.60
N LEU A 351 -12.73 5.19 9.46
CA LEU A 351 -13.39 5.94 8.39
C LEU A 351 -12.96 7.42 8.37
N ARG A 352 -12.85 8.00 7.17
CA ARG A 352 -12.51 9.41 6.93
C ARG A 352 -13.65 10.08 6.21
N ASN A 353 -13.66 11.41 6.21
CA ASN A 353 -14.67 12.23 5.54
C ASN A 353 -15.00 11.75 4.12
N GLN A 354 -13.97 11.47 3.33
CA GLN A 354 -14.15 10.98 1.96
C GLN A 354 -14.83 9.61 1.90
N HIS A 355 -14.46 8.67 2.78
CA HIS A 355 -15.09 7.35 2.82
C HIS A 355 -16.56 7.45 3.18
N LEU A 356 -16.88 8.23 4.22
CA LEU A 356 -18.26 8.45 4.64
C LEU A 356 -19.10 9.02 3.51
N SER A 357 -18.59 10.06 2.83
CA SER A 357 -19.31 10.69 1.72
C SER A 357 -19.64 9.70 0.61
N THR A 358 -18.73 8.78 0.28
CA THR A 358 -18.98 7.73 -0.71
C THR A 358 -19.95 6.65 -0.20
N ILE A 359 -19.78 6.18 1.03
CA ILE A 359 -20.62 5.12 1.61
C ILE A 359 -22.07 5.61 1.79
N GLU A 360 -22.24 6.82 2.30
CA GLU A 360 -23.54 7.49 2.44
C GLU A 360 -24.20 7.69 1.07
N LEU A 361 -23.42 8.04 0.04
CA LEU A 361 -23.91 8.13 -1.33
C LEU A 361 -24.37 6.77 -1.86
N VAL A 362 -23.57 5.72 -1.71
CA VAL A 362 -23.95 4.35 -2.11
C VAL A 362 -25.25 3.94 -1.42
N LYS A 363 -25.36 4.19 -0.10
CA LYS A 363 -26.57 3.92 0.67
C LYS A 363 -27.78 4.75 0.22
N ALA A 364 -27.58 6.00 -0.19
CA ALA A 364 -28.65 6.83 -0.74
C ALA A 364 -29.10 6.34 -2.13
N LEU A 365 -28.18 5.84 -2.94
CA LEU A 365 -28.46 5.22 -4.25
C LEU A 365 -29.09 3.82 -4.14
N SER A 366 -29.13 3.23 -2.95
CA SER A 366 -29.64 1.88 -2.68
C SER A 366 -30.62 1.88 -1.50
N ASP A 367 -31.87 2.25 -1.78
CA ASP A 367 -32.91 2.43 -0.77
C ASP A 367 -33.21 1.13 -0.02
N GLY A 368 -33.72 1.17 1.21
CA GLY A 368 -34.09 -0.03 1.97
C GLY A 368 -32.94 -0.83 2.62
N GLY A 369 -31.69 -0.69 2.18
CA GLY A 369 -30.54 -1.27 2.88
C GLY A 369 -30.32 -0.64 4.28
N ALA A 370 -29.66 -1.34 5.20
CA ALA A 370 -29.35 -0.82 6.54
C ALA A 370 -27.85 -0.62 6.72
N LEU A 371 -27.44 0.58 7.12
CA LEU A 371 -26.04 0.96 7.31
C LEU A 371 -25.78 1.26 8.78
N SER A 372 -24.84 0.53 9.40
CA SER A 372 -24.44 0.74 10.79
C SER A 372 -22.93 0.92 10.90
N GLY A 373 -22.46 1.73 11.85
CA GLY A 373 -21.03 2.02 12.02
C GLY A 373 -20.48 3.12 11.09
N ALA A 374 -21.27 3.70 10.19
CA ALA A 374 -20.86 4.79 9.30
C ALA A 374 -20.69 6.14 10.04
N ARG A 375 -19.60 6.28 10.81
CA ARG A 375 -19.22 7.52 11.50
C ARG A 375 -17.72 7.75 11.40
N LEU A 376 -17.30 9.01 11.56
CA LEU A 376 -15.90 9.39 11.45
C LEU A 376 -15.05 8.61 12.45
N ASN A 377 -13.89 8.12 12.00
CA ASN A 377 -12.96 7.26 12.74
C ASN A 377 -13.50 5.88 13.13
N SER A 378 -14.71 5.48 12.70
CA SER A 378 -15.18 4.12 12.96
C SER A 378 -14.24 3.10 12.32
N THR A 379 -13.83 2.10 13.08
CA THR A 379 -13.04 0.95 12.61
C THR A 379 -13.91 -0.16 12.06
N ASP A 380 -15.22 -0.06 12.27
CA ASP A 380 -16.20 -1.09 11.97
C ASP A 380 -17.38 -0.48 11.20
N LEU A 381 -17.85 -1.18 10.19
CA LEU A 381 -18.95 -0.77 9.31
C LEU A 381 -19.70 -2.03 8.90
N THR A 382 -21.02 -2.02 9.00
CA THR A 382 -21.86 -3.06 8.40
C THR A 382 -22.82 -2.41 7.43
N PHE A 383 -22.89 -2.95 6.22
CA PHE A 383 -23.92 -2.62 5.26
C PHE A 383 -24.72 -3.87 4.93
N ASP A 384 -25.94 -3.92 5.43
CA ASP A 384 -26.93 -4.95 5.11
C ASP A 384 -27.73 -4.50 3.90
N ALA A 385 -27.33 -4.96 2.72
CA ALA A 385 -27.96 -4.62 1.45
C ALA A 385 -29.01 -5.65 1.00
N ARG A 386 -29.44 -6.59 1.85
CA ARG A 386 -30.45 -7.61 1.44
C ARG A 386 -31.77 -6.99 1.02
N SER A 387 -32.16 -5.94 1.72
CA SER A 387 -33.36 -5.14 1.41
C SER A 387 -33.06 -3.94 0.52
N ALA A 388 -31.82 -3.82 0.01
CA ALA A 388 -31.47 -2.73 -0.88
C ALA A 388 -32.30 -2.81 -2.16
N GLN A 389 -32.84 -1.69 -2.62
CA GLN A 389 -33.56 -1.55 -3.86
C GLN A 389 -32.83 -0.52 -4.72
N LEU A 390 -32.46 -0.92 -5.93
CA LEU A 390 -31.91 -0.01 -6.95
C LEU A 390 -33.02 0.62 -7.80
N ALA A 391 -34.25 0.58 -7.29
CA ALA A 391 -35.43 1.11 -7.94
C ALA A 391 -35.54 2.63 -7.83
N ALA A 392 -36.50 3.22 -8.54
CA ALA A 392 -36.81 4.63 -8.48
C ALA A 392 -37.23 5.04 -7.07
N CYS A 393 -36.37 5.81 -6.38
CA CYS A 393 -36.67 6.36 -5.07
C CYS A 393 -37.69 7.51 -5.20
N SER A 394 -38.29 7.92 -4.08
CA SER A 394 -39.16 9.12 -4.00
C SER A 394 -38.54 10.42 -4.54
N ASN A 395 -37.22 10.46 -4.73
CA ASN A 395 -36.45 11.63 -5.18
C ASN A 395 -36.30 11.73 -6.71
N GLY A 396 -37.02 10.93 -7.50
CA GLY A 396 -37.10 11.10 -8.97
C GLY A 396 -35.78 10.93 -9.71
N GLY A 397 -34.86 10.08 -9.21
CA GLY A 397 -33.56 9.82 -9.84
C GLY A 397 -32.50 10.90 -9.63
N VAL A 398 -32.75 11.91 -8.81
CA VAL A 398 -31.80 13.00 -8.53
C VAL A 398 -31.13 12.80 -7.18
N PHE A 399 -29.79 12.79 -7.16
CA PHE A 399 -28.98 12.59 -5.98
C PHE A 399 -27.89 13.65 -5.87
N SER A 400 -27.40 13.88 -4.65
CA SER A 400 -26.24 14.74 -4.44
C SER A 400 -25.36 14.24 -3.30
N ALA A 401 -24.05 14.45 -3.44
CA ALA A 401 -23.09 14.18 -2.39
C ALA A 401 -22.03 15.28 -2.34
N THR A 402 -21.61 15.64 -1.13
CA THR A 402 -20.59 16.66 -0.90
C THR A 402 -19.48 16.08 -0.04
N SER A 403 -18.27 16.04 -0.56
CA SER A 403 -17.11 15.69 0.24
C SER A 403 -16.77 16.83 1.20
N ARG A 404 -16.63 16.51 2.49
CA ARG A 404 -16.02 17.42 3.46
C ARG A 404 -14.50 17.52 3.18
N THR A 405 -13.88 18.67 3.52
CA THR A 405 -12.43 18.90 3.46
C THR A 405 -11.73 18.61 2.11
N GLY A 406 -12.31 19.05 0.98
CA GLY A 406 -11.64 18.96 -0.33
C GLY A 406 -11.43 17.56 -0.90
N GLY A 407 -12.09 16.54 -0.37
CA GLY A 407 -11.98 15.16 -0.87
C GLY A 407 -12.48 15.00 -2.32
N SER A 408 -11.94 14.00 -3.01
CA SER A 408 -12.06 13.83 -4.46
C SER A 408 -13.44 13.34 -4.89
N VAL A 409 -14.06 14.07 -5.84
CA VAL A 409 -15.32 13.67 -6.49
C VAL A 409 -15.16 12.41 -7.32
N SER A 410 -13.98 12.19 -7.91
CA SER A 410 -13.70 11.00 -8.70
C SER A 410 -13.79 9.75 -7.84
N LEU A 411 -13.29 9.78 -6.60
CA LEU A 411 -13.42 8.64 -5.68
C LEU A 411 -14.87 8.42 -5.22
N MET A 412 -15.68 9.47 -5.09
CA MET A 412 -17.13 9.29 -4.85
C MET A 412 -17.80 8.62 -6.05
N LEU A 413 -17.47 9.07 -7.27
CA LEU A 413 -17.99 8.51 -8.50
C LEU A 413 -17.59 7.05 -8.70
N GLN A 414 -16.35 6.66 -8.38
CA GLN A 414 -15.91 5.26 -8.41
C GLN A 414 -16.84 4.33 -7.62
N GLY A 415 -17.19 4.69 -6.38
CA GLY A 415 -18.11 3.87 -5.58
C GLY A 415 -19.56 3.92 -6.05
N ALA A 416 -19.96 4.99 -6.76
CA ALA A 416 -21.32 5.15 -7.25
C ALA A 416 -21.57 4.42 -8.58
N LEU A 417 -20.58 4.34 -9.47
CA LEU A 417 -20.77 3.83 -10.84
C LEU A 417 -21.35 2.41 -10.92
N PRO A 418 -20.90 1.41 -10.15
CA PRO A 418 -21.52 0.09 -10.18
C PRO A 418 -23.01 0.13 -9.76
N VAL A 419 -23.34 0.95 -8.78
CA VAL A 419 -24.73 1.11 -8.32
C VAL A 419 -25.57 1.80 -9.39
N LEU A 420 -25.08 2.91 -9.97
CA LEU A 420 -25.75 3.65 -11.04
C LEU A 420 -26.03 2.78 -12.27
N ALA A 421 -25.12 1.87 -12.62
CA ALA A 421 -25.26 0.96 -13.75
C ALA A 421 -26.46 0.02 -13.63
N PHE A 422 -26.80 -0.40 -12.41
CA PHE A 422 -27.84 -1.40 -12.13
C PHE A 422 -29.12 -0.82 -11.51
N ARG A 423 -29.26 0.52 -11.47
CA ARG A 423 -30.54 1.16 -11.15
C ARG A 423 -31.60 0.85 -12.20
N ASP A 424 -32.87 1.10 -11.91
CA ASP A 424 -33.98 0.89 -12.87
C ASP A 424 -34.32 2.10 -13.74
N SER A 425 -33.73 3.25 -13.43
CA SER A 425 -34.13 4.55 -13.95
C SER A 425 -32.93 5.44 -14.17
N PHE A 426 -33.09 6.36 -15.14
CA PHE A 426 -32.12 7.42 -15.40
C PHE A 426 -31.77 8.14 -14.09
N THR A 427 -30.47 8.27 -13.83
CA THR A 427 -29.99 8.87 -12.59
C THR A 427 -29.12 10.08 -12.89
N GLN A 428 -29.38 11.16 -12.17
CA GLN A 428 -28.60 12.39 -12.18
C GLN A 428 -27.99 12.63 -10.81
N LEU A 429 -26.67 12.72 -10.75
CA LEU A 429 -25.88 12.80 -9.52
C LEU A 429 -25.03 14.06 -9.52
N THR A 430 -25.24 14.93 -8.53
CA THR A 430 -24.39 16.13 -8.30
C THR A 430 -23.34 15.84 -7.24
N LEU A 431 -22.05 15.88 -7.62
CA LEU A 431 -20.92 15.70 -6.73
C LEU A 431 -20.22 17.03 -6.46
N ARG A 432 -19.93 17.31 -5.18
CA ARG A 432 -19.19 18.51 -4.76
C ARG A 432 -17.92 18.13 -4.00
N GLY A 433 -16.76 18.64 -4.41
CA GLY A 433 -15.47 18.27 -3.82
C GLY A 433 -14.28 18.70 -4.67
N GLY A 434 -13.10 18.12 -4.41
CA GLY A 434 -11.92 18.31 -5.25
C GLY A 434 -12.07 17.57 -6.58
N THR A 435 -11.81 18.24 -7.71
CA THR A 435 -11.86 17.62 -9.05
C THR A 435 -10.49 17.22 -9.57
N HIS A 436 -9.42 17.84 -9.03
CA HIS A 436 -8.03 17.53 -9.32
C HIS A 436 -7.30 17.45 -7.98
N VAL A 437 -7.04 16.23 -7.52
CA VAL A 437 -6.45 15.95 -6.21
C VAL A 437 -5.32 14.96 -6.43
N ASP A 438 -4.11 15.30 -6.01
CA ASP A 438 -2.86 14.59 -6.38
C ASP A 438 -2.86 13.08 -6.09
N PHE A 439 -3.66 12.62 -5.12
CA PHE A 439 -3.73 11.22 -4.69
C PHE A 439 -4.97 10.47 -5.24
N SER A 440 -5.67 11.02 -6.23
CA SER A 440 -6.84 10.38 -6.86
C SER A 440 -6.87 10.67 -8.36
N PRO A 441 -7.54 9.83 -9.18
CA PRO A 441 -7.79 10.17 -10.57
C PRO A 441 -8.51 11.52 -10.69
N THR A 442 -8.12 12.31 -11.68
CA THR A 442 -8.77 13.59 -11.97
C THR A 442 -10.19 13.39 -12.50
N VAL A 443 -11.02 14.44 -12.49
CA VAL A 443 -12.33 14.38 -13.17
C VAL A 443 -12.17 14.17 -14.68
N ASP A 444 -11.07 14.63 -15.27
CA ASP A 444 -10.77 14.40 -16.69
C ASP A 444 -10.56 12.92 -17.00
N PHE A 445 -9.89 12.18 -16.09
CA PHE A 445 -9.81 10.71 -16.17
C PHE A 445 -11.20 10.07 -16.15
N MET A 446 -12.11 10.56 -15.32
CA MET A 446 -13.49 10.06 -15.26
C MET A 446 -14.29 10.43 -16.51
N GLN A 447 -14.03 11.57 -17.15
CA GLN A 447 -14.74 12.04 -18.35
C GLN A 447 -14.33 11.30 -19.62
N VAL A 448 -13.05 10.94 -19.74
CA VAL A 448 -12.49 10.47 -21.01
C VAL A 448 -12.06 8.99 -20.95
N PRO A 449 -10.90 8.62 -20.39
CA PRO A 449 -10.40 7.25 -20.50
C PRO A 449 -11.32 6.23 -19.81
N LEU A 450 -11.86 6.55 -18.61
CA LEU A 450 -12.77 5.62 -17.93
C LEU A 450 -14.08 5.45 -18.71
N ARG A 451 -14.63 6.54 -19.27
CA ARG A 451 -15.85 6.48 -20.10
C ARG A 451 -15.62 5.62 -21.35
N MET A 452 -14.47 5.77 -22.00
CA MET A 452 -14.10 4.95 -23.16
C MET A 452 -13.99 3.46 -22.81
N LEU A 453 -13.45 3.12 -21.64
CA LEU A 453 -13.35 1.74 -21.18
C LEU A 453 -14.73 1.17 -20.82
N LEU A 454 -15.53 1.88 -20.02
CA LEU A 454 -16.84 1.40 -19.58
C LEU A 454 -17.85 1.29 -20.73
N ALA A 455 -17.72 2.10 -21.78
CA ALA A 455 -18.49 1.94 -23.02
C ALA A 455 -18.32 0.55 -23.65
N ARG A 456 -17.16 -0.10 -23.48
CA ARG A 456 -16.92 -1.47 -23.99
C ARG A 456 -17.65 -2.55 -23.20
N PHE A 457 -18.00 -2.27 -21.94
CA PHE A 457 -18.91 -3.11 -21.17
C PHE A 457 -20.38 -2.86 -21.50
N GLY A 458 -20.69 -1.87 -22.36
CA GLY A 458 -22.05 -1.44 -22.70
C GLY A 458 -22.60 -0.33 -21.81
N LEU A 459 -21.76 0.35 -21.02
CA LEU A 459 -22.17 1.44 -20.14
C LEU A 459 -22.00 2.80 -20.77
N ALA A 460 -23.01 3.64 -20.63
CA ALA A 460 -22.97 5.04 -21.06
C ALA A 460 -23.28 5.96 -19.88
N TYR A 461 -22.31 6.76 -19.47
CA TYR A 461 -22.47 7.84 -18.51
C TYR A 461 -21.80 9.10 -19.02
N GLU A 462 -22.33 10.24 -18.63
CA GLU A 462 -21.80 11.56 -18.92
C GLU A 462 -21.37 12.25 -17.64
N VAL A 463 -20.30 13.04 -17.74
CA VAL A 463 -19.75 13.81 -16.62
C VAL A 463 -19.57 15.24 -17.10
N GLU A 464 -20.42 16.13 -16.61
CA GLU A 464 -20.38 17.56 -16.87
C GLU A 464 -19.71 18.28 -15.70
N VAL A 465 -18.69 19.07 -15.99
CA VAL A 465 -17.93 19.79 -14.96
C VAL A 465 -18.41 21.23 -14.92
N ALA A 466 -19.21 21.56 -13.92
CA ALA A 466 -19.69 22.93 -13.70
C ALA A 466 -18.62 23.84 -13.09
N LYS A 467 -17.75 23.27 -12.25
CA LYS A 467 -16.67 24.00 -11.59
C LYS A 467 -15.52 23.07 -11.19
N ARG A 468 -14.28 23.44 -11.47
CA ARG A 468 -13.09 22.70 -11.02
C ARG A 468 -12.53 23.26 -9.72
N MET A 469 -11.86 22.38 -8.98
CA MET A 469 -11.11 22.70 -7.78
C MET A 469 -9.85 21.84 -7.73
N PHE A 470 -8.74 22.49 -7.38
CA PHE A 470 -7.45 21.84 -7.18
C PHE A 470 -7.05 21.78 -5.70
N PHE A 471 -6.50 20.65 -5.30
CA PHE A 471 -6.03 20.41 -3.93
C PHE A 471 -4.62 19.83 -3.93
N PRO A 472 -3.66 20.41 -3.16
CA PRO A 472 -3.78 21.55 -2.24
C PRO A 472 -3.53 22.91 -2.95
N GLY A 473 -4.57 23.73 -3.19
CA GLY A 473 -4.38 24.96 -3.98
C GLY A 473 -5.43 26.09 -3.92
N GLY A 474 -6.65 25.84 -3.43
CA GLY A 474 -7.65 26.89 -3.14
C GLY A 474 -8.92 26.88 -4.01
N GLY A 475 -9.95 27.63 -3.57
CA GLY A 475 -11.26 27.82 -4.23
C GLY A 475 -12.47 27.13 -3.53
N PRO A 476 -13.72 27.57 -3.76
CA PRO A 476 -14.92 26.83 -3.32
C PRO A 476 -14.93 25.43 -3.92
N ALA A 477 -15.57 24.47 -3.26
CA ALA A 477 -15.65 23.08 -3.73
C ALA A 477 -16.03 23.01 -5.22
N GLY A 478 -15.32 22.20 -5.99
CA GLY A 478 -15.66 21.89 -7.37
C GLY A 478 -17.02 21.21 -7.44
N GLN A 479 -17.68 21.30 -8.59
CA GLN A 479 -19.00 20.76 -8.81
C GLN A 479 -19.03 20.01 -10.15
N VAL A 480 -19.50 18.77 -10.08
CA VAL A 480 -19.61 17.86 -11.21
C VAL A 480 -21.01 17.27 -11.22
N GLN A 481 -21.61 17.18 -12.38
CA GLN A 481 -22.90 16.55 -12.62
C GLN A 481 -22.66 15.29 -13.45
N VAL A 482 -23.17 14.17 -12.96
CA VAL A 482 -23.04 12.88 -13.61
C VAL A 482 -24.43 12.43 -14.00
N SER A 483 -24.60 11.97 -15.23
CA SER A 483 -25.84 11.38 -15.71
C SER A 483 -25.58 10.00 -16.29
N MET A 484 -26.45 9.05 -15.98
CA MET A 484 -26.27 7.67 -16.42
C MET A 484 -27.62 7.04 -16.70
N ASN A 485 -27.72 6.38 -17.84
CA ASN A 485 -28.80 5.44 -18.11
C ASN A 485 -28.40 4.08 -17.52
N PRO A 486 -29.34 3.37 -16.88
CA PRO A 486 -29.08 2.03 -16.41
C PRO A 486 -28.87 1.06 -17.58
N ILE A 487 -28.30 -0.09 -17.28
CA ILE A 487 -28.28 -1.22 -18.22
C ILE A 487 -29.74 -1.63 -18.49
N ASP A 488 -30.03 -1.87 -19.76
CA ASP A 488 -31.29 -2.43 -20.23
C ASP A 488 -31.62 -3.72 -19.44
N SER A 489 -32.87 -3.90 -18.97
CA SER A 489 -33.24 -5.07 -18.14
C SER A 489 -32.96 -6.40 -18.83
N GLU A 490 -33.02 -6.43 -20.16
CA GLU A 490 -32.79 -7.63 -20.96
C GLU A 490 -31.31 -7.86 -21.29
N LYS A 491 -30.41 -6.99 -20.79
CA LYS A 491 -28.97 -7.05 -21.09
C LYS A 491 -28.15 -7.18 -19.82
N THR A 492 -26.98 -7.76 -19.99
CA THR A 492 -25.90 -7.78 -19.00
C THR A 492 -24.76 -6.90 -19.48
N LEU A 493 -23.84 -6.57 -18.57
CA LEU A 493 -22.54 -6.05 -18.97
C LEU A 493 -21.82 -7.04 -19.90
N GLN A 494 -21.14 -6.52 -20.91
CA GLN A 494 -20.40 -7.32 -21.89
C GLN A 494 -18.97 -7.58 -21.40
N ALA A 495 -18.51 -8.83 -21.48
CA ALA A 495 -17.09 -9.12 -21.26
C ALA A 495 -16.22 -8.49 -22.35
N ILE A 496 -15.04 -8.02 -21.96
CA ILE A 496 -14.10 -7.35 -22.88
C ILE A 496 -12.77 -8.11 -22.93
N ASP A 497 -12.09 -8.09 -24.08
CA ASP A 497 -10.74 -8.64 -24.23
C ASP A 497 -9.79 -7.57 -24.78
N LEU A 498 -8.90 -7.10 -23.92
CA LEU A 498 -7.84 -6.13 -24.21
C LEU A 498 -6.49 -6.75 -23.88
N THR A 499 -6.17 -7.86 -24.54
CA THR A 499 -4.90 -8.56 -24.35
C THR A 499 -3.96 -8.45 -25.53
N GLU A 500 -4.44 -8.10 -26.73
CA GLU A 500 -3.58 -8.04 -27.91
C GLU A 500 -2.64 -6.80 -27.87
N PRO A 501 -1.32 -6.99 -27.75
CA PRO A 501 -0.38 -5.89 -27.58
C PRO A 501 -0.09 -5.24 -28.93
N SER A 502 0.10 -3.93 -28.96
CA SER A 502 0.53 -3.21 -30.17
C SER A 502 1.45 -2.07 -29.81
N THR A 503 2.58 -2.00 -30.50
CA THR A 503 3.48 -0.83 -30.47
C THR A 503 3.01 0.28 -31.40
N SER A 504 2.08 0.00 -32.31
CA SER A 504 1.45 0.98 -33.18
C SER A 504 0.30 1.69 -32.45
N VAL A 505 0.37 3.02 -32.42
CA VAL A 505 -0.67 3.90 -31.87
C VAL A 505 -1.42 4.54 -33.04
N GLY A 506 -2.74 4.41 -33.05
CA GLY A 506 -3.60 4.99 -34.09
C GLY A 506 -4.08 6.39 -33.75
N ARG A 507 -4.38 6.64 -32.47
CA ARG A 507 -4.91 7.93 -32.02
C ARG A 507 -4.32 8.33 -30.68
N ALA A 508 -4.03 9.61 -30.52
CA ALA A 508 -3.71 10.23 -29.24
C ALA A 508 -4.65 11.40 -28.97
N PHE A 509 -5.38 11.34 -27.86
CA PHE A 509 -6.18 12.44 -27.35
C PHE A 509 -5.40 13.14 -26.23
N ILE A 510 -5.29 14.45 -26.31
CA ILE A 510 -4.54 15.29 -25.38
C ILE A 510 -5.50 16.33 -24.82
N ARG A 511 -5.69 16.34 -23.50
CA ARG A 511 -6.41 17.40 -22.80
C ARG A 511 -5.49 18.13 -21.86
N VAL A 512 -5.51 19.46 -21.93
CA VAL A 512 -4.82 20.34 -20.99
C VAL A 512 -5.85 21.23 -20.31
N THR A 513 -5.90 21.14 -18.98
CA THR A 513 -6.79 21.92 -18.13
C THR A 513 -5.94 22.88 -17.29
N ALA A 514 -5.94 24.17 -17.61
CA ALA A 514 -5.28 25.21 -16.84
C ALA A 514 -6.28 25.89 -15.89
N PHE A 515 -5.95 25.99 -14.60
CA PHE A 515 -6.85 26.61 -13.63
C PHE A 515 -6.11 27.46 -12.58
N GLY A 516 -6.79 28.51 -12.12
CA GLY A 516 -6.29 29.46 -11.12
C GLY A 516 -6.21 30.90 -11.63
N ALA A 517 -5.77 31.81 -10.77
CA ALA A 517 -5.85 33.26 -11.00
C ALA A 517 -5.06 33.75 -12.23
N SER A 518 -4.01 33.03 -12.64
CA SER A 518 -3.20 33.38 -13.82
C SER A 518 -3.38 32.42 -15.00
N ALA A 519 -4.36 31.50 -14.94
CA ALA A 519 -4.66 30.61 -16.05
C ALA A 519 -5.20 31.42 -17.24
N ASN A 520 -4.76 31.09 -18.45
CA ASN A 520 -5.20 31.73 -19.70
C ASN A 520 -4.98 30.78 -20.88
N GLU A 521 -5.57 31.10 -22.02
CA GLU A 521 -5.49 30.29 -23.25
C GLU A 521 -4.05 30.05 -23.69
N ASN A 522 -3.21 31.10 -23.71
CA ASN A 522 -1.78 30.96 -24.07
C ASN A 522 -1.04 29.93 -23.19
N MET A 523 -1.38 29.87 -21.89
CA MET A 523 -0.82 28.88 -20.99
C MET A 523 -1.31 27.48 -21.35
N GLY A 524 -2.61 27.28 -21.56
CA GLY A 524 -3.17 26.01 -22.00
C GLY A 524 -2.52 25.53 -23.30
N ASP A 525 -2.47 26.40 -24.30
CA ASP A 525 -1.93 26.13 -25.64
C ASP A 525 -0.42 25.82 -25.59
N HIS A 526 0.33 26.51 -24.73
CA HIS A 526 1.76 26.24 -24.55
C HIS A 526 2.01 24.81 -24.05
N TYR A 527 1.23 24.36 -23.06
CA TYR A 527 1.33 23.00 -22.52
C TYR A 527 0.80 21.96 -23.51
N ALA A 528 -0.32 22.23 -24.19
CA ALA A 528 -0.88 21.33 -25.20
C ALA A 528 0.06 21.13 -26.38
N SER A 529 0.66 22.22 -26.89
CA SER A 529 1.64 22.17 -27.96
C SER A 529 2.88 21.35 -27.57
N ALA A 530 3.40 21.54 -26.35
CA ALA A 530 4.54 20.78 -25.86
C ALA A 530 4.22 19.28 -25.76
N LEU A 531 3.05 18.92 -25.23
CA LEU A 531 2.57 17.54 -25.14
C LEU A 531 2.39 16.91 -26.52
N LYS A 532 1.73 17.63 -27.45
CA LYS A 532 1.54 17.18 -28.82
C LYS A 532 2.86 16.86 -29.49
N LEU A 533 3.84 17.77 -29.41
CA LEU A 533 5.17 17.55 -29.99
C LEU A 533 5.88 16.34 -29.38
N ALA A 534 5.84 16.19 -28.05
CA ALA A 534 6.45 15.05 -27.37
C ALA A 534 5.78 13.71 -27.73
N VAL A 535 4.45 13.68 -27.82
CA VAL A 535 3.67 12.50 -28.21
C VAL A 535 3.91 12.14 -29.68
N ILE A 536 3.87 13.11 -30.59
CA ILE A 536 4.21 12.89 -32.01
C ILE A 536 5.63 12.33 -32.12
N LYS A 537 6.61 12.96 -31.45
CA LYS A 537 7.99 12.48 -31.44
C LYS A 537 8.10 11.04 -30.94
N ALA A 538 7.33 10.66 -29.93
CA ALA A 538 7.35 9.32 -29.35
C ALA A 538 6.71 8.24 -30.24
N PHE A 539 5.65 8.56 -31.01
CA PHE A 539 4.81 7.53 -31.65
C PHE A 539 4.66 7.65 -33.17
N SER A 540 5.21 8.71 -33.81
CA SER A 540 5.18 8.86 -35.28
C SER A 540 6.29 8.11 -36.01
N THR A 541 7.32 7.63 -35.31
CA THR A 541 8.46 6.95 -35.94
C THR A 541 8.15 5.47 -36.12
N GLY A 542 7.90 5.04 -37.37
CA GLY A 542 7.70 3.63 -37.73
C GLY A 542 6.30 3.24 -38.20
N VAL A 543 5.33 4.14 -38.14
CA VAL A 543 4.01 3.99 -38.80
C VAL A 543 4.04 4.78 -40.11
N ASN A 544 3.36 4.32 -41.16
CA ASN A 544 3.02 5.22 -42.28
C ASN A 544 2.33 6.45 -41.67
N SER A 545 2.98 7.61 -41.73
CA SER A 545 2.59 8.84 -41.03
C SER A 545 1.15 9.32 -41.34
N GLU A 546 0.49 8.72 -42.31
CA GLU A 546 -0.89 9.00 -42.71
C GLU A 546 -1.96 8.42 -41.76
N HIS A 547 -1.61 7.60 -40.75
CA HIS A 547 -2.61 6.93 -39.90
C HIS A 547 -2.60 7.31 -38.41
N PHE A 548 -1.55 7.97 -37.91
CA PHE A 548 -1.52 8.48 -36.53
C PHE A 548 -2.23 9.82 -36.42
N ARG A 549 -3.28 9.91 -35.61
CA ARG A 549 -4.07 11.13 -35.42
C ARG A 549 -3.93 11.68 -34.00
N THR A 550 -3.76 12.99 -33.89
CA THR A 550 -3.74 13.69 -32.60
C THR A 550 -4.94 14.63 -32.50
N GLU A 551 -5.64 14.57 -31.38
CA GLU A 551 -6.71 15.50 -31.02
C GLU A 551 -6.36 16.22 -29.73
N GLU A 552 -6.67 17.51 -29.67
CA GLU A 552 -6.32 18.39 -28.56
C GLU A 552 -7.54 19.12 -28.03
N GLU A 553 -7.63 19.22 -26.72
CA GLU A 553 -8.63 20.02 -26.02
C GLU A 553 -7.96 20.85 -24.92
N CYS A 554 -8.05 22.17 -25.03
CA CYS A 554 -7.59 23.10 -24.01
C CYS A 554 -8.80 23.61 -23.22
N ILE A 555 -8.73 23.49 -21.89
CA ILE A 555 -9.73 24.01 -20.95
C ILE A 555 -9.03 25.02 -20.05
N VAL A 556 -9.62 26.21 -19.92
CA VAL A 556 -9.10 27.27 -19.04
C VAL A 556 -10.18 27.69 -18.06
N GLU A 557 -9.89 27.60 -16.76
CA GLU A 557 -10.80 28.01 -15.69
C GLU A 557 -10.13 29.04 -14.77
N THR A 558 -10.52 30.31 -14.91
CA THR A 558 -9.99 31.39 -14.08
C THR A 558 -10.80 31.53 -12.80
N THR A 559 -10.11 31.59 -11.65
CA THR A 559 -10.76 31.85 -10.36
C THR A 559 -11.02 33.34 -10.22
N THR A 560 -12.28 33.73 -10.02
CA THR A 560 -12.70 35.12 -9.78
C THR A 560 -12.36 35.57 -8.36
N ALA A 561 -11.07 35.68 -8.04
CA ALA A 561 -10.62 36.58 -6.98
C ALA A 561 -10.62 38.02 -7.54
N THR A 562 -11.82 38.58 -7.67
CA THR A 562 -12.16 40.01 -7.80
C THR A 562 -11.04 40.96 -8.24
N ASN A 563 -11.15 41.44 -9.47
CA ASN A 563 -10.60 42.70 -9.97
C ASN A 563 -11.18 43.97 -9.27
N GLU A 564 -11.71 43.85 -8.04
CA GLU A 564 -12.15 45.00 -7.25
C GLU A 564 -11.06 45.40 -6.26
N LYS A 565 -10.03 46.09 -6.76
CA LYS A 565 -9.16 46.93 -5.91
C LYS A 565 -9.98 48.10 -5.35
N LYS A 566 -10.77 47.88 -4.30
CA LYS A 566 -11.11 48.94 -3.34
C LYS A 566 -10.18 48.83 -2.14
N LYS A 567 -9.39 49.90 -1.98
CA LYS A 567 -8.52 50.21 -0.84
C LYS A 567 -9.20 49.86 0.48
N THR A 568 -8.77 48.78 1.15
CA THR A 568 -8.74 48.73 2.61
C THR A 568 -7.56 47.88 3.06
N THR A 569 -6.69 48.50 3.84
CA THR A 569 -5.49 47.91 4.43
C THR A 569 -5.89 47.02 5.61
N PHE A 570 -6.03 45.72 5.37
CA PHE A 570 -5.91 44.70 6.41
C PHE A 570 -5.11 43.53 5.82
N ARG A 571 -3.90 43.29 6.35
CA ARG A 571 -3.09 42.11 6.03
C ARG A 571 -3.69 40.90 6.75
N SER A 572 -4.64 40.21 6.12
CA SER A 572 -4.86 38.80 6.43
C SER A 572 -3.88 37.96 5.59
N HIS A 573 -3.28 36.95 6.20
CA HIS A 573 -2.54 35.90 5.48
C HIS A 573 -3.55 35.04 4.72
N ASN A 574 -4.03 35.51 3.56
CA ASN A 574 -4.69 34.62 2.61
C ASN A 574 -3.61 33.79 1.90
N PRO A 575 -3.69 32.44 1.89
CA PRO A 575 -2.79 31.63 1.09
C PRO A 575 -2.92 32.05 -0.38
N LYS A 576 -1.79 32.34 -1.04
CA LYS A 576 -1.77 32.69 -2.47
C LYS A 576 -2.39 31.53 -3.25
N GLU A 577 -3.50 31.80 -3.93
CA GLU A 577 -4.13 30.87 -4.86
C GLU A 577 -3.10 30.49 -5.94
N ARG A 578 -2.87 29.18 -6.11
CA ARG A 578 -1.83 28.68 -7.01
C ARG A 578 -2.44 28.40 -8.38
N THR A 579 -1.75 28.82 -9.44
CA THR A 579 -2.08 28.40 -10.81
C THR A 579 -1.44 27.04 -11.08
N ALA A 580 -2.25 26.12 -11.59
CA ALA A 580 -1.83 24.77 -11.90
C ALA A 580 -2.36 24.34 -13.27
N VAL A 581 -1.69 23.34 -13.84
CA VAL A 581 -2.03 22.73 -15.12
C VAL A 581 -2.17 21.24 -14.90
N SER A 582 -3.31 20.69 -15.31
CA SER A 582 -3.53 19.26 -15.43
C SER A 582 -3.41 18.85 -16.89
N ALA A 583 -2.65 17.81 -17.15
CA ALA A 583 -2.48 17.21 -18.46
C ALA A 583 -2.99 15.78 -18.43
N LEU A 584 -3.82 15.41 -19.41
CA LEU A 584 -4.30 14.06 -19.67
C LEU A 584 -3.90 13.69 -21.10
N VAL A 585 -3.29 12.52 -21.26
CA VAL A 585 -3.06 11.92 -22.58
C VAL A 585 -3.67 10.53 -22.60
N VAL A 586 -4.43 10.22 -23.64
CA VAL A 586 -5.04 8.91 -23.88
C VAL A 586 -4.57 8.41 -25.25
N LEU A 587 -4.00 7.21 -25.28
CA LEU A 587 -3.57 6.54 -26.50
C LEU A 587 -4.52 5.39 -26.82
N GLU A 588 -4.94 5.31 -28.08
CA GLU A 588 -5.62 4.14 -28.65
C GLU A 588 -4.65 3.40 -29.57
N THR A 589 -4.32 2.16 -29.22
CA THR A 589 -3.42 1.32 -30.03
C THR A 589 -4.16 0.73 -31.23
N ALA A 590 -3.41 0.27 -32.24
CA ALA A 590 -3.99 -0.39 -33.42
C ALA A 590 -4.79 -1.67 -33.08
N THR A 591 -4.55 -2.27 -31.91
CA THR A 591 -5.26 -3.44 -31.37
C THR A 591 -6.31 -3.04 -30.32
N ASN A 592 -6.78 -1.78 -30.38
CA ASN A 592 -7.80 -1.21 -29.52
C ASN A 592 -7.44 -1.13 -28.02
N GLY A 593 -6.16 -1.18 -27.63
CA GLY A 593 -5.75 -0.88 -26.25
C GLY A 593 -6.03 0.58 -25.88
N ILE A 594 -6.35 0.84 -24.62
CA ILE A 594 -6.58 2.18 -24.08
C ILE A 594 -5.54 2.43 -22.98
N ILE A 595 -4.58 3.31 -23.24
CA ILE A 595 -3.51 3.64 -22.31
C ILE A 595 -3.60 5.11 -21.97
N SER A 596 -3.82 5.44 -20.71
CA SER A 596 -3.95 6.82 -20.26
C SER A 596 -2.91 7.21 -19.21
N LEU A 597 -2.62 8.50 -19.15
CA LEU A 597 -1.80 9.08 -18.10
C LEU A 597 -2.28 10.50 -17.82
N ASP A 598 -2.60 10.80 -16.56
CA ASP A 598 -2.89 12.14 -16.08
C ASP A 598 -1.86 12.62 -15.05
N ARG A 599 -1.55 13.92 -15.11
CA ARG A 599 -0.64 14.60 -14.18
C ARG A 599 -1.08 16.03 -13.97
N THR A 600 -1.16 16.43 -12.71
CA THR A 600 -1.36 17.84 -12.32
C THR A 600 -0.07 18.40 -11.73
N VAL A 601 0.33 19.59 -12.16
CA VAL A 601 1.52 20.29 -11.68
C VAL A 601 1.20 21.76 -11.39
N ASN A 602 1.85 22.33 -10.37
CA ASN A 602 1.86 23.79 -10.26
C ASN A 602 2.79 24.36 -11.35
N VAL A 603 2.40 25.49 -11.96
CA VAL A 603 3.16 26.10 -13.08
C VAL A 603 4.61 26.44 -12.71
N ASN A 604 4.88 26.66 -11.41
CA ASN A 604 6.22 26.98 -10.90
C ASN A 604 7.07 25.74 -10.60
N GLU A 605 6.50 24.54 -10.62
CA GLU A 605 7.18 23.29 -10.24
C GLU A 605 7.72 22.52 -11.45
N SER A 606 7.17 22.73 -12.65
CA SER A 606 7.63 22.08 -13.89
C SER A 606 7.37 22.99 -15.08
N THR A 607 8.29 22.98 -16.05
CA THR A 607 8.01 23.57 -17.37
C THR A 607 7.13 22.65 -18.20
N ALA A 608 6.46 23.21 -19.22
CA ALA A 608 5.64 22.44 -20.16
C ALA A 608 6.43 21.33 -20.85
N SER A 609 7.67 21.61 -21.30
CA SER A 609 8.53 20.61 -21.94
C SER A 609 8.88 19.45 -21.00
N ILE A 610 9.24 19.75 -19.75
CA ILE A 610 9.61 18.71 -18.78
C ILE A 610 8.41 17.81 -18.45
N LEU A 611 7.22 18.40 -18.31
CA LEU A 611 5.99 17.63 -18.11
C LEU A 611 5.70 16.75 -19.33
N ALA A 612 5.77 17.32 -20.53
CA ALA A 612 5.52 16.63 -21.78
C ALA A 612 6.47 15.45 -22.01
N ASP A 613 7.77 15.65 -21.83
CA ASP A 613 8.78 14.61 -22.00
C ASP A 613 8.60 13.46 -20.99
N LYS A 614 8.29 13.77 -19.73
CA LYS A 614 8.01 12.76 -18.71
C LYS A 614 6.77 11.93 -19.04
N MET A 615 5.70 12.59 -19.49
CA MET A 615 4.46 11.89 -19.85
C MET A 615 4.65 11.03 -21.10
N ALA A 616 5.26 11.58 -22.16
CA ALA A 616 5.54 10.84 -23.39
C ALA A 616 6.45 9.63 -23.12
N SER A 617 7.52 9.81 -22.34
CA SER A 617 8.41 8.70 -21.96
C SER A 617 7.69 7.61 -21.18
N LYS A 618 6.80 7.96 -20.25
CA LYS A 618 6.05 6.96 -19.48
C LYS A 618 5.03 6.21 -20.34
N LEU A 619 4.36 6.91 -21.25
CA LEU A 619 3.46 6.29 -22.21
C LEU A 619 4.21 5.35 -23.16
N SER A 620 5.40 5.73 -23.62
CA SER A 620 6.26 4.85 -24.43
C SER A 620 6.62 3.57 -23.67
N GLU A 621 6.92 3.66 -22.38
CA GLU A 621 7.17 2.48 -21.53
C GLU A 621 5.97 1.54 -21.50
N TYR A 622 4.75 2.08 -21.35
CA TYR A 622 3.52 1.26 -21.40
C TYR A 622 3.35 0.57 -22.75
N VAL A 623 3.44 1.31 -23.84
CA VAL A 623 3.30 0.76 -25.20
C VAL A 623 4.37 -0.32 -25.47
N GLN A 624 5.64 -0.06 -25.11
CA GLN A 624 6.75 -0.99 -25.31
C GLN A 624 6.66 -2.25 -24.43
N SER A 625 6.08 -2.13 -23.25
CA SER A 625 5.86 -3.30 -22.37
C SER A 625 4.75 -4.24 -22.84
N GLY A 626 4.03 -3.87 -23.90
CA GLY A 626 2.85 -4.60 -24.39
C GLY A 626 1.58 -4.33 -23.58
N THR A 627 1.58 -3.31 -22.71
CA THR A 627 0.39 -2.92 -21.94
C THR A 627 -0.75 -2.54 -22.87
N CYS A 628 -1.95 -3.04 -22.61
CA CYS A 628 -3.17 -2.70 -23.34
C CYS A 628 -4.09 -1.78 -22.53
N VAL A 629 -4.02 -1.85 -21.19
CA VAL A 629 -4.79 -1.03 -20.25
C VAL A 629 -3.88 -0.57 -19.11
N ASP A 630 -3.84 0.72 -18.81
CA ASP A 630 -3.01 1.26 -17.73
C ASP A 630 -3.48 0.84 -16.33
N GLU A 631 -2.63 1.05 -15.32
CA GLU A 631 -2.90 0.62 -13.94
C GLU A 631 -4.18 1.22 -13.35
N HIS A 632 -4.48 2.49 -13.62
CA HIS A 632 -5.65 3.15 -13.07
C HIS A 632 -6.93 2.68 -13.75
N LEU A 633 -6.91 2.52 -15.07
CA LEU A 633 -8.05 1.92 -15.79
C LEU A 633 -8.33 0.49 -15.34
N ALA A 634 -7.29 -0.33 -15.18
CA ALA A 634 -7.42 -1.70 -14.71
C ALA A 634 -8.04 -1.77 -13.31
N ASP A 635 -7.59 -0.91 -12.38
CA ASP A 635 -8.12 -0.83 -11.01
C ASP A 635 -9.64 -0.57 -11.00
N ASN A 636 -10.15 0.22 -11.96
CA ASN A 636 -11.57 0.59 -12.07
C ASN A 636 -12.40 -0.40 -12.90
N ALA A 637 -11.77 -1.30 -13.67
CA ALA A 637 -12.48 -2.23 -14.54
C ALA A 637 -13.03 -3.44 -13.77
N VAL A 638 -12.36 -3.84 -12.68
CA VAL A 638 -12.57 -5.14 -12.03
C VAL A 638 -14.02 -5.38 -11.59
N GLU A 639 -14.68 -4.35 -11.03
CA GLU A 639 -16.09 -4.46 -10.61
C GLU A 639 -16.99 -4.81 -11.79
N PHE A 640 -16.77 -4.18 -12.94
CA PHE A 640 -17.53 -4.41 -14.16
C PHE A 640 -17.17 -5.73 -14.82
N MET A 641 -15.89 -6.14 -14.78
CA MET A 641 -15.46 -7.47 -15.23
C MET A 641 -16.14 -8.58 -14.42
N ALA A 642 -16.23 -8.44 -13.10
CA ALA A 642 -16.87 -9.41 -12.22
C ALA A 642 -18.39 -9.48 -12.42
N LEU A 643 -19.03 -8.36 -12.77
CA LEU A 643 -20.47 -8.29 -13.04
C LEU A 643 -20.83 -8.66 -14.49
N ALA A 644 -19.88 -8.63 -15.42
CA ALA A 644 -20.09 -8.94 -16.84
C ALA A 644 -20.44 -10.40 -17.12
N GLN A 645 -21.14 -10.62 -18.22
CA GLN A 645 -21.42 -11.95 -18.73
C GLN A 645 -20.22 -12.46 -19.53
N GLY A 646 -19.62 -13.55 -19.06
CA GLY A 646 -18.48 -14.21 -19.69
C GLY A 646 -17.12 -13.77 -19.12
N THR A 647 -16.05 -14.09 -19.85
CA THR A 647 -14.67 -13.88 -19.37
C THR A 647 -14.09 -12.59 -19.92
N SER A 648 -13.79 -11.63 -19.04
CA SER A 648 -13.07 -10.41 -19.39
C SER A 648 -11.57 -10.60 -19.21
N ARG A 649 -10.75 -10.05 -20.12
CA ARG A 649 -9.29 -10.12 -20.08
C ARG A 649 -8.64 -8.76 -20.32
N LEU A 650 -7.68 -8.39 -19.48
CA LEU A 650 -6.89 -7.16 -19.63
C LEU A 650 -5.40 -7.49 -19.55
N ARG A 651 -4.59 -6.94 -20.47
CA ARG A 651 -3.15 -6.90 -20.31
C ARG A 651 -2.73 -5.57 -19.68
N VAL A 652 -2.18 -5.64 -18.48
CA VAL A 652 -1.88 -4.51 -17.59
C VAL A 652 -0.38 -4.36 -17.36
N PRO A 653 0.13 -3.18 -16.98
CA PRO A 653 1.55 -3.00 -16.74
C PRO A 653 1.99 -3.75 -15.49
N CYS A 654 3.23 -4.25 -15.51
CA CYS A 654 3.80 -5.00 -14.41
C CYS A 654 5.19 -4.45 -14.05
N LYS A 655 5.43 -4.17 -12.77
CA LYS A 655 6.74 -3.69 -12.30
C LYS A 655 7.38 -4.76 -11.44
N ALA A 656 8.56 -5.23 -11.84
CA ALA A 656 9.29 -6.30 -11.14
C ALA A 656 8.45 -7.58 -10.92
N HIS A 657 7.65 -7.97 -11.93
CA HIS A 657 6.69 -9.06 -11.86
C HIS A 657 5.66 -8.89 -10.73
N ARG A 658 5.13 -7.67 -10.54
CA ARG A 658 4.00 -7.40 -9.65
C ARG A 658 3.05 -6.38 -10.26
N THR A 659 1.76 -6.63 -10.10
CA THR A 659 0.69 -5.67 -10.38
C THR A 659 0.49 -4.67 -9.24
N SER A 660 -0.38 -3.68 -9.45
CA SER A 660 -0.72 -2.71 -8.40
C SER A 660 -1.42 -3.41 -7.23
N LYS A 661 -1.17 -2.97 -5.99
CA LYS A 661 -1.93 -3.45 -4.82
C LYS A 661 -3.42 -3.14 -4.94
N HIS A 662 -3.78 -2.06 -5.63
CA HIS A 662 -5.17 -1.66 -5.85
C HIS A 662 -5.88 -2.70 -6.73
N LEU A 663 -5.27 -3.13 -7.83
CA LEU A 663 -5.80 -4.14 -8.73
C LEU A 663 -6.02 -5.47 -8.02
N GLU A 664 -5.02 -5.95 -7.28
CA GLU A 664 -5.13 -7.20 -6.50
C GLU A 664 -6.23 -7.11 -5.44
N THR A 665 -6.34 -5.97 -4.74
CA THR A 665 -7.39 -5.71 -3.76
C THR A 665 -8.77 -5.74 -4.41
N ALA A 666 -8.92 -5.09 -5.57
CA ALA A 666 -10.17 -5.07 -6.32
C ALA A 666 -10.59 -6.49 -6.75
N LEU A 667 -9.66 -7.29 -7.25
CA LEU A 667 -9.91 -8.68 -7.68
C LEU A 667 -10.37 -9.54 -6.50
N GLU A 668 -9.66 -9.48 -5.37
CA GLU A 668 -9.96 -10.27 -4.18
C GLU A 668 -11.35 -9.92 -3.61
N ILE A 669 -11.69 -8.63 -3.52
CA ILE A 669 -12.99 -8.18 -3.00
C ILE A 669 -14.13 -8.50 -3.95
N ALA A 670 -13.94 -8.22 -5.25
CA ALA A 670 -14.96 -8.48 -6.26
C ALA A 670 -15.30 -9.97 -6.31
N ALA A 671 -14.30 -10.85 -6.26
CA ALA A 671 -14.50 -12.29 -6.20
C ALA A 671 -15.30 -12.73 -4.97
N GLN A 672 -14.98 -12.21 -3.78
CA GLN A 672 -15.70 -12.56 -2.55
C GLN A 672 -17.17 -12.11 -2.57
N LEU A 673 -17.44 -10.89 -3.06
CA LEU A 673 -18.79 -10.31 -3.07
C LEU A 673 -19.68 -10.84 -4.20
N THR A 674 -19.12 -11.05 -5.38
CA THR A 674 -19.90 -11.52 -6.54
C THR A 674 -19.92 -13.04 -6.68
N GLY A 675 -18.85 -13.72 -6.24
CA GLY A 675 -18.60 -15.12 -6.58
C GLY A 675 -17.85 -15.33 -7.90
N ALA A 676 -17.47 -14.25 -8.61
CA ALA A 676 -16.64 -14.33 -9.81
C ALA A 676 -15.28 -14.97 -9.52
N THR A 677 -14.73 -15.70 -10.49
CA THR A 677 -13.36 -16.23 -10.41
C THR A 677 -12.41 -15.36 -11.21
N TYR A 678 -11.14 -15.33 -10.81
CA TYR A 678 -10.12 -14.60 -11.55
C TYR A 678 -8.79 -15.34 -11.60
N ARG A 679 -8.01 -15.04 -12.64
CA ARG A 679 -6.62 -15.45 -12.80
C ARG A 679 -5.74 -14.24 -13.08
N LEU A 680 -4.59 -14.20 -12.44
CA LEU A 680 -3.55 -13.22 -12.71
C LEU A 680 -2.31 -13.96 -13.19
N LYS A 681 -1.94 -13.76 -14.46
CA LYS A 681 -0.76 -14.37 -15.07
C LYS A 681 0.28 -13.28 -15.34
N GLU A 682 1.35 -13.28 -14.56
CA GLU A 682 2.46 -12.37 -14.74
C GLU A 682 3.32 -12.78 -15.95
N GLU A 683 3.71 -11.79 -16.74
CA GLU A 683 4.66 -11.90 -17.85
C GLU A 683 5.94 -11.10 -17.53
N GLU A 684 6.84 -10.97 -18.49
CA GLU A 684 8.13 -10.29 -18.26
C GLU A 684 7.96 -8.79 -17.94
N SER A 685 7.12 -8.11 -18.72
CA SER A 685 6.88 -6.67 -18.67
C SER A 685 5.42 -6.28 -18.44
N SER A 686 4.51 -7.25 -18.44
CA SER A 686 3.06 -7.04 -18.29
C SER A 686 2.44 -8.16 -17.43
N ALA A 687 1.13 -8.10 -17.21
CA ALA A 687 0.38 -9.21 -16.64
C ALA A 687 -0.99 -9.32 -17.35
N ILE A 688 -1.50 -10.54 -17.50
CA ILE A 688 -2.85 -10.79 -17.98
C ILE A 688 -3.74 -11.01 -16.76
N VAL A 689 -4.73 -10.14 -16.60
CA VAL A 689 -5.84 -10.29 -15.68
C VAL A 689 -6.98 -10.93 -16.45
N GLU A 690 -7.51 -12.04 -15.94
CA GLU A 690 -8.70 -12.70 -16.46
C GLU A 690 -9.73 -12.80 -15.35
N VAL A 691 -10.98 -12.41 -15.62
CA VAL A 691 -12.08 -12.50 -14.66
C VAL A 691 -13.27 -13.16 -15.36
N ASP A 692 -13.74 -14.26 -14.81
CA ASP A 692 -14.97 -14.92 -15.24
C ASP A 692 -16.13 -14.29 -14.47
N GLY A 693 -16.83 -13.37 -15.15
CA GLY A 693 -17.90 -12.59 -14.55
C GLY A 693 -19.20 -13.39 -14.39
N ILE A 694 -20.02 -12.96 -13.44
CA ILE A 694 -21.24 -13.67 -13.03
C ILE A 694 -22.45 -13.42 -13.95
N GLY A 695 -22.33 -12.51 -14.92
CA GLY A 695 -23.46 -12.11 -15.77
C GLY A 695 -24.61 -11.51 -14.96
N HIS A 696 -24.30 -10.58 -14.06
CA HIS A 696 -25.29 -10.00 -13.18
C HIS A 696 -26.37 -9.28 -13.99
N GLN A 697 -27.63 -9.61 -13.70
CA GLN A 697 -28.80 -9.02 -14.32
C GLN A 697 -29.47 -8.06 -13.33
N ARG A 698 -30.05 -6.99 -13.86
CA ARG A 698 -30.90 -6.10 -13.07
C ARG A 698 -32.13 -6.87 -12.59
N LEU A 699 -32.38 -6.89 -11.28
CA LEU A 699 -33.63 -7.40 -10.75
C LEU A 699 -34.77 -6.49 -11.22
N GLY A 700 -35.80 -7.09 -11.83
CA GLY A 700 -36.94 -6.41 -12.45
C GLY A 700 -37.87 -5.71 -11.49
#